data_AF-A0A2T4CBC8-F1
#
_entry.id   AF-A0A2T4CBC8-F1
#
_cell.length_a   1.000
_cell.length_b   1.000
_cell.length_c   1.000
_cell.angle_alpha   90.00
_cell.angle_beta   90.00
_cell.angle_gamma   90.00
#
_symmetry.space_group_name_H-M   'P 1'
#
loop_
_entity.id
_entity.type
_entity.pdbx_description
1 polymer ?
#
loop_
_entity_poly.entity_id
_entity_poly.type
_entity_poly.pdbx_seq_one_letter_code
_entity_poly.pdbx_strand_id
1 'polypeptide(L)'
;MAIGSDPLQGLPDDYVIKSQAFTKELYRDVYPAIDPSNAALSQDGKIVIVTGASKGIGKKGFVRSFATAGAKAIVLVARSFEQLQETAEELSREFPKTKFLPAACNVKDEASVKRLFDKIREEYGTADVLVNNAGATDEGKPLRSASIANVWDGIEVNLKGALLMVHGFLSLVGTTKQATVINVTSAMGFVVSPGKASYSLSKLALTHLSGYIAAENPNVRAFSLHPGTILTDITTEWLVRFSKDTPALAGGTAVWLTTEEAAFLNGSNHNVNITGGYISNFTMIEYLSWARDMLQKQLPSYAHSHLSTPNQPSSTPGIKMKNLFTVVIAGSQYLLHPQKLGTIEETINPDALIPVTLLTSSEINSDLEGILDLFATVDDVFQPDFGSILVEKPEKNQQAIVVNHDLDSHGRSVFTLQSTTGAEDEAQAAAFEDLPSGPYFLHGPNLYQAWRLYDDVLDAFTFGVIPNSINGSDDGFEALSSLSDDGAHRSIAVPSRLYHPAPSIRRPLSGVRISITDAVSLQGVQTTMSSRAWTQLYGTEDPGTAKFAQRLVDMGAIIVGKTKSSQLDSGREWVDVEAPWNPRGDGYQSSGGSAAGAGAGVSGYEWMEHAVAADSFEGVREQGRLHGVYSLRTSAFAVPQLRSGWKFDSETFAAAGLMSRNLHDLLSLARLTVNTSSIDKAYPKRIIYLQDYAPASEDDQSLDDMFVAVLEKFLGIKADRMRLSEAWDANPPNDTKRSLEEYMREAPFSSFCYDFYHEYAEFRSQYKDKFGRQPYVEATPRFRWGIGEGESAQDYGHHRARIEVFRQWFNETIMPVVGDSETIVIVPFGPPATVQYRDDLPPPPSVINGLGPEALAPLLGLPHLVVPFAQTRYYSRVTDQDEDRPFSSSILGPHGSDVMLLQLVKAAFDRAKWRSWVGPGRLAFPQGYEPELKRT
;
A
#
# COMPACT_ATOMS: atom_id res chain seq x y z
N MET A 1 10.65 14.37 -53.33
CA MET A 1 9.34 13.94 -53.88
C MET A 1 8.32 14.11 -52.78
N ALA A 2 7.21 14.80 -53.09
CA ALA A 2 5.99 15.03 -52.31
C ALA A 2 6.10 15.11 -50.76
N ILE A 3 6.17 16.34 -50.25
CA ILE A 3 5.45 16.72 -49.04
C ILE A 3 3.96 16.56 -49.39
N GLY A 4 3.18 15.70 -48.72
CA GLY A 4 1.73 15.75 -48.89
C GLY A 4 0.91 14.46 -48.80
N SER A 5 1.06 13.68 -47.74
CA SER A 5 -0.09 12.91 -47.25
C SER A 5 -0.41 13.36 -45.84
N ASP A 6 -1.54 14.04 -45.67
CA ASP A 6 -2.07 14.37 -44.36
C ASP A 6 -2.24 13.04 -43.58
N PRO A 7 -1.63 12.87 -42.39
CA PRO A 7 -1.73 11.61 -41.62
C PRO A 7 -3.18 11.28 -41.19
N LEU A 8 -4.11 12.22 -41.36
CA LEU A 8 -5.55 12.04 -41.15
C LEU A 8 -6.30 11.72 -42.47
N GLN A 9 -5.59 11.72 -43.60
CA GLN A 9 -6.11 11.42 -44.93
C GLN A 9 -6.42 9.92 -45.01
N GLY A 10 -7.71 9.60 -45.17
CA GLY A 10 -8.20 8.21 -45.21
C GLY A 10 -8.90 7.71 -43.95
N LEU A 11 -8.75 8.37 -42.79
CA LEU A 11 -9.54 8.04 -41.60
C LEU A 11 -11.03 8.34 -41.84
N PRO A 12 -12.00 7.57 -41.33
CA PRO A 12 -13.42 7.85 -41.54
C PRO A 12 -13.86 9.13 -40.80
N ASP A 13 -14.90 9.82 -41.28
CA ASP A 13 -15.35 11.10 -40.72
C ASP A 13 -15.88 10.99 -39.27
N ASP A 14 -16.16 9.77 -38.80
CA ASP A 14 -16.55 9.41 -37.43
C ASP A 14 -15.40 8.88 -36.57
N TYR A 15 -14.16 8.90 -37.07
CA TYR A 15 -13.00 8.40 -36.35
C TYR A 15 -12.87 9.00 -34.94
N VAL A 16 -12.93 10.33 -34.81
CA VAL A 16 -12.73 11.04 -33.53
C VAL A 16 -13.79 10.68 -32.49
N ILE A 17 -15.05 10.49 -32.89
CA ILE A 17 -16.10 10.11 -31.94
C ILE A 17 -16.05 8.61 -31.60
N LYS A 18 -15.71 7.75 -32.56
CA LYS A 18 -15.56 6.31 -32.32
C LYS A 18 -14.36 6.02 -31.42
N SER A 19 -13.29 6.78 -31.55
CA SER A 19 -12.13 6.66 -30.66
C SER A 19 -12.41 7.13 -29.23
N GLN A 20 -13.51 7.84 -29.00
CA GLN A 20 -13.94 8.30 -27.67
C GLN A 20 -15.18 7.54 -27.18
N ALA A 21 -15.61 6.51 -27.91
CA ALA A 21 -16.86 5.81 -27.69
C ALA A 21 -16.77 4.80 -26.54
N PHE A 22 -17.54 5.03 -25.48
CA PHE A 22 -17.70 4.08 -24.38
C PHE A 22 -18.99 3.25 -24.50
N THR A 23 -19.92 3.68 -25.36
CA THR A 23 -21.21 3.00 -25.61
C THR A 23 -21.28 2.46 -27.01
N LYS A 24 -22.01 1.36 -27.18
CA LYS A 24 -22.23 0.72 -28.48
C LYS A 24 -22.90 1.65 -29.49
N GLU A 25 -23.78 2.52 -29.01
CA GLU A 25 -24.47 3.51 -29.82
C GLU A 25 -23.81 4.88 -29.65
N LEU A 26 -23.60 5.56 -30.76
CA LEU A 26 -23.06 6.91 -30.83
C LEU A 26 -24.02 7.82 -31.57
N TYR A 27 -24.18 9.02 -31.03
CA TYR A 27 -25.09 10.02 -31.57
C TYR A 27 -24.31 11.22 -32.09
N ARG A 28 -24.61 11.66 -33.32
CA ARG A 28 -24.05 12.89 -33.92
C ARG A 28 -25.12 13.97 -34.16
N ASP A 29 -26.37 13.63 -33.91
CA ASP A 29 -27.52 14.52 -33.98
C ASP A 29 -28.52 14.13 -32.89
N VAL A 30 -29.55 14.94 -32.71
CA VAL A 30 -30.65 14.72 -31.77
C VAL A 30 -31.26 13.33 -31.96
N TYR A 31 -31.52 12.66 -30.84
CA TYR A 31 -32.18 11.36 -30.77
C TYR A 31 -33.36 11.41 -29.79
N PRO A 32 -34.30 10.44 -29.80
CA PRO A 32 -35.60 10.58 -29.15
C PRO A 32 -35.58 10.99 -27.67
N ALA A 33 -34.58 10.56 -26.90
CA ALA A 33 -34.48 10.86 -25.47
C ALA A 33 -34.09 12.32 -25.18
N ILE A 34 -33.41 12.99 -26.11
CA ILE A 34 -32.94 14.38 -25.96
C ILE A 34 -33.61 15.35 -26.94
N ASP A 35 -34.64 14.90 -27.66
CA ASP A 35 -35.38 15.74 -28.61
C ASP A 35 -36.14 16.84 -27.86
N PRO A 36 -35.76 18.13 -28.02
CA PRO A 36 -36.37 19.21 -27.27
C PRO A 36 -37.85 19.42 -27.62
N SER A 37 -38.38 18.82 -28.68
CA SER A 37 -39.81 18.84 -29.00
C SER A 37 -40.63 17.83 -28.17
N ASN A 38 -39.96 16.92 -27.45
CA ASN A 38 -40.61 15.96 -26.58
C ASN A 38 -41.26 16.68 -25.38
N ALA A 39 -42.55 16.40 -25.15
CA ALA A 39 -43.31 16.99 -24.05
C ALA A 39 -42.69 16.72 -22.66
N ALA A 40 -41.98 15.60 -22.50
CA ALA A 40 -41.27 15.27 -21.25
C ALA A 40 -40.11 16.22 -20.94
N LEU A 41 -39.57 16.91 -21.94
CA LEU A 41 -38.43 17.83 -21.82
C LEU A 41 -38.86 19.31 -21.73
N SER A 42 -40.16 19.57 -21.57
CA SER A 42 -40.72 20.93 -21.60
C SER A 42 -40.03 21.88 -20.62
N GLN A 43 -39.72 23.08 -21.12
CA GLN A 43 -39.12 24.18 -20.38
C GLN A 43 -40.13 25.30 -20.11
N ASP A 44 -41.43 25.00 -20.18
CA ASP A 44 -42.46 26.00 -19.97
C ASP A 44 -42.30 26.69 -18.61
N GLY A 45 -42.49 28.02 -18.61
CA GLY A 45 -42.28 28.86 -17.43
C GLY A 45 -40.82 29.14 -17.05
N LYS A 46 -39.83 28.43 -17.63
CA LYS A 46 -38.40 28.55 -17.25
C LYS A 46 -37.71 29.75 -17.89
N ILE A 47 -36.79 30.35 -17.14
CA ILE A 47 -35.92 31.45 -17.57
C ILE A 47 -34.48 30.92 -17.69
N VAL A 48 -33.91 30.99 -18.89
CA VAL A 48 -32.60 30.40 -19.22
C VAL A 48 -31.59 31.49 -19.54
N ILE A 49 -30.39 31.42 -18.97
CA ILE A 49 -29.29 32.34 -19.27
C ILE A 49 -28.25 31.58 -20.10
N VAL A 50 -27.89 32.10 -21.27
CA VAL A 50 -26.85 31.50 -22.13
C VAL A 50 -25.75 32.51 -22.42
N THR A 51 -24.52 32.17 -22.05
CA THR A 51 -23.33 32.98 -22.41
C THR A 51 -22.74 32.56 -23.76
N GLY A 52 -22.17 33.51 -24.50
CA GLY A 52 -21.75 33.28 -25.89
C GLY A 52 -22.92 33.04 -26.85
N ALA A 53 -24.09 33.64 -26.57
CA ALA A 53 -25.35 33.33 -27.25
C ALA A 53 -25.52 33.95 -28.64
N SER A 54 -24.60 34.81 -29.11
CA SER A 54 -24.74 35.49 -30.40
C SER A 54 -24.34 34.64 -31.61
N LYS A 55 -23.60 33.53 -31.42
CA LYS A 55 -23.11 32.68 -32.51
C LYS A 55 -22.80 31.25 -32.07
N GLY A 56 -22.32 30.42 -33.01
CA GLY A 56 -21.82 29.07 -32.74
C GLY A 56 -22.82 28.17 -32.01
N ILE A 57 -22.31 27.36 -31.08
CA ILE A 57 -23.08 26.42 -30.26
C ILE A 57 -24.10 27.15 -29.38
N GLY A 58 -23.76 28.34 -28.88
CA GLY A 58 -24.66 29.18 -28.08
C GLY A 58 -25.97 29.48 -28.81
N LYS A 59 -25.89 30.14 -29.98
CA LYS A 59 -27.06 30.48 -30.79
C LYS A 59 -27.74 29.25 -31.40
N LYS A 60 -26.97 28.39 -32.07
CA LYS A 60 -27.50 27.32 -32.93
C LYS A 60 -27.93 26.08 -32.14
N GLY A 61 -27.32 25.82 -31.00
CA GLY A 61 -27.57 24.65 -30.16
C GLY A 61 -28.41 24.99 -28.95
N PHE A 62 -27.80 25.63 -27.95
CA PHE A 62 -28.46 25.86 -26.65
C PHE A 62 -29.71 26.74 -26.77
N VAL A 63 -29.58 27.94 -27.33
CA VAL A 63 -30.71 28.89 -27.39
C VAL A 63 -31.89 28.32 -28.19
N ARG A 64 -31.64 27.76 -29.38
CA ARG A 64 -32.68 27.14 -30.20
C ARG A 64 -33.33 25.96 -29.49
N SER A 65 -32.57 25.08 -28.84
CA SER A 65 -33.15 23.89 -28.17
C SER A 65 -34.01 24.24 -26.97
N PHE A 66 -33.58 25.19 -26.12
CA PHE A 66 -34.41 25.69 -25.02
C PHE A 66 -35.67 26.42 -25.53
N ALA A 67 -35.59 27.12 -26.66
CA ALA A 67 -36.77 27.75 -27.28
C ALA A 67 -37.74 26.71 -27.88
N THR A 68 -37.22 25.67 -28.54
CA THR A 68 -38.02 24.53 -29.04
C THR A 68 -38.73 23.82 -27.90
N ALA A 69 -38.07 23.64 -26.75
CA ALA A 69 -38.68 23.05 -25.55
C ALA A 69 -39.67 23.98 -24.83
N GLY A 70 -39.87 25.21 -25.32
CA GLY A 70 -40.89 26.14 -24.83
C GLY A 70 -40.46 27.02 -23.67
N ALA A 71 -39.17 27.33 -23.52
CA ALA A 71 -38.69 28.25 -22.48
C ALA A 71 -39.46 29.59 -22.50
N LYS A 72 -39.86 30.08 -21.32
CA LYS A 72 -40.59 31.35 -21.17
C LYS A 72 -39.74 32.53 -21.62
N ALA A 73 -38.47 32.57 -21.20
CA ALA A 73 -37.52 33.56 -21.66
C ALA A 73 -36.09 33.02 -21.72
N ILE A 74 -35.30 33.55 -22.65
CA ILE A 74 -33.88 33.24 -22.79
C ILE A 74 -33.08 34.55 -22.80
N VAL A 75 -32.18 34.70 -21.83
CA VAL A 75 -31.24 35.83 -21.73
C VAL A 75 -30.01 35.52 -22.56
N LEU A 76 -29.82 36.30 -23.62
CA LEU A 76 -28.72 36.16 -24.57
C LEU A 76 -27.55 37.02 -24.11
N VAL A 77 -26.45 36.39 -23.70
CA VAL A 77 -25.30 37.09 -23.14
C VAL A 77 -24.09 36.97 -24.07
N ALA A 78 -23.56 38.11 -24.52
CA ALA A 78 -22.33 38.24 -25.29
C ALA A 78 -21.79 39.68 -25.19
N ARG A 79 -20.63 39.97 -25.79
CA ARG A 79 -20.01 41.30 -25.72
C ARG A 79 -20.66 42.34 -26.65
N SER A 80 -21.06 41.96 -27.87
CA SER A 80 -21.68 42.86 -28.84
C SER A 80 -23.19 42.85 -28.66
N PHE A 81 -23.76 44.01 -28.34
CA PHE A 81 -25.20 44.17 -28.22
C PHE A 81 -25.89 44.00 -29.57
N GLU A 82 -25.27 44.51 -30.64
CA GLU A 82 -25.81 44.51 -32.00
C GLU A 82 -26.03 43.08 -32.51
N GLN A 83 -25.04 42.19 -32.34
CA GLN A 83 -25.16 40.78 -32.73
C GLN A 83 -26.20 40.02 -31.89
N LEU A 84 -26.36 40.40 -30.61
CA LEU A 84 -27.39 39.82 -29.74
C LEU A 84 -28.78 40.28 -30.16
N GLN A 85 -28.94 41.55 -30.55
CA GLN A 85 -30.20 42.09 -31.02
C GLN A 85 -30.63 41.43 -32.32
N GLU A 86 -29.74 41.31 -33.30
CA GLU A 86 -30.03 40.59 -34.55
C GLU A 86 -30.44 39.13 -34.29
N THR A 87 -29.73 38.46 -33.37
CA THR A 87 -30.06 37.09 -32.96
C THR A 87 -31.41 37.00 -32.26
N ALA A 88 -31.75 37.95 -31.38
CA ALA A 88 -33.04 38.01 -30.71
C ALA A 88 -34.18 38.22 -31.71
N GLU A 89 -34.01 39.11 -32.69
CA GLU A 89 -35.00 39.38 -33.73
C GLU A 89 -35.22 38.17 -34.64
N GLU A 90 -34.15 37.50 -35.06
CA GLU A 90 -34.23 36.25 -35.83
C GLU A 90 -35.02 35.18 -35.06
N LEU A 91 -34.62 34.90 -33.82
CA LEU A 91 -35.22 33.84 -33.01
C LEU A 91 -36.63 34.17 -32.55
N SER A 92 -36.97 35.45 -32.35
CA SER A 92 -38.35 35.86 -32.02
C SER A 92 -39.33 35.59 -33.16
N ARG A 93 -38.87 35.61 -34.41
CA ARG A 93 -39.70 35.21 -35.57
C ARG A 93 -39.91 33.70 -35.62
N GLU A 94 -38.89 32.93 -35.25
CA GLU A 94 -38.94 31.46 -35.26
C GLU A 94 -39.70 30.90 -34.05
N PHE A 95 -39.56 31.52 -32.88
CA PHE A 95 -40.14 31.08 -31.61
C PHE A 95 -40.94 32.21 -30.94
N PRO A 96 -42.12 32.59 -31.47
CA PRO A 96 -42.88 33.76 -31.03
C PRO A 96 -43.41 33.66 -29.59
N LYS A 97 -43.38 32.47 -28.97
CA LYS A 97 -43.81 32.24 -27.58
C LYS A 97 -42.69 32.47 -26.56
N THR A 98 -41.43 32.46 -26.98
CA THR A 98 -40.26 32.64 -26.10
C THR A 98 -39.80 34.08 -26.16
N LYS A 99 -39.59 34.71 -25.00
CA LYS A 99 -39.00 36.06 -24.94
C LYS A 99 -37.48 35.97 -25.02
N PHE A 100 -36.85 36.72 -25.92
CA PHE A 100 -35.39 36.81 -26.02
C PHE A 100 -34.90 38.15 -25.48
N LEU A 101 -34.06 38.13 -24.44
CA LEU A 101 -33.50 39.33 -23.84
C LEU A 101 -32.01 39.49 -24.23
N PRO A 102 -31.67 40.40 -25.16
CA PRO A 102 -30.27 40.71 -25.44
C PRO A 102 -29.65 41.48 -24.26
N ALA A 103 -28.54 40.97 -23.74
CA ALA A 103 -27.81 41.57 -22.63
C ALA A 103 -26.30 41.57 -22.89
N ALA A 104 -25.77 42.75 -23.25
CA ALA A 104 -24.34 42.92 -23.44
C ALA A 104 -23.59 42.77 -22.11
N CYS A 105 -22.65 41.84 -22.03
CA CYS A 105 -21.85 41.59 -20.85
C CYS A 105 -20.45 41.08 -21.20
N ASN A 106 -19.43 41.65 -20.56
CA ASN A 106 -18.10 41.07 -20.53
C ASN A 106 -17.99 40.16 -19.30
N VAL A 107 -17.97 38.85 -19.51
CA VAL A 107 -17.97 37.85 -18.42
C VAL A 107 -16.73 37.94 -17.52
N LYS A 108 -15.63 38.54 -17.99
CA LYS A 108 -14.42 38.77 -17.16
C LYS A 108 -14.54 39.93 -16.18
N ASP A 109 -15.48 40.84 -16.42
CA ASP A 109 -15.69 42.05 -15.62
C ASP A 109 -16.79 41.83 -14.59
N GLU A 110 -16.41 41.77 -13.32
CA GLU A 110 -17.33 41.56 -12.19
C GLU A 110 -18.44 42.61 -12.16
N ALA A 111 -18.14 43.87 -12.46
CA ALA A 111 -19.15 44.93 -12.48
C ALA A 111 -20.16 44.73 -13.62
N SER A 112 -19.71 44.28 -14.79
CA SER A 112 -20.59 43.91 -15.90
C SER A 112 -21.49 42.73 -15.56
N VAL A 113 -20.94 41.68 -14.95
CA VAL A 113 -21.71 40.50 -14.51
C VAL A 113 -22.75 40.90 -13.46
N LYS A 114 -22.37 41.75 -12.49
CA LYS A 114 -23.32 42.28 -11.51
C LYS A 114 -24.48 43.03 -12.15
N ARG A 115 -24.20 43.95 -13.09
CA ARG A 115 -25.26 44.68 -13.84
C ARG A 115 -26.18 43.75 -14.62
N LEU A 116 -25.63 42.68 -15.21
CA LEU A 116 -26.42 41.66 -15.90
C LEU A 116 -27.41 41.00 -14.93
N PHE A 117 -26.95 40.51 -13.78
CA PHE A 117 -27.83 39.84 -12.81
C PHE A 117 -28.83 40.80 -12.14
N ASP A 118 -28.47 42.07 -11.94
CA ASP A 118 -29.42 43.09 -11.48
C ASP A 118 -30.54 43.30 -12.52
N LYS A 119 -30.21 43.37 -13.82
CA LYS A 119 -31.20 43.45 -14.90
C LYS A 119 -32.11 42.22 -14.98
N ILE A 120 -31.56 41.01 -14.80
CA ILE A 120 -32.36 39.77 -14.79
C ILE A 120 -33.32 39.76 -13.60
N ARG A 121 -32.86 40.20 -12.43
CA ARG A 121 -33.69 40.34 -11.23
C ARG A 121 -34.83 41.34 -11.46
N GLU A 122 -34.56 42.46 -12.10
CA GLU A 122 -35.57 43.47 -12.42
C GLU A 122 -36.63 42.94 -13.41
N GLU A 123 -36.21 42.29 -14.50
CA GLU A 123 -37.11 41.86 -15.57
C GLU A 123 -37.88 40.57 -15.22
N TYR A 124 -37.24 39.62 -14.55
CA TYR A 124 -37.79 38.27 -14.34
C TYR A 124 -37.83 37.83 -12.86
N GLY A 125 -37.22 38.59 -11.95
CA GLY A 125 -37.10 38.24 -10.53
C GLY A 125 -36.05 37.15 -10.23
N THR A 126 -35.85 36.20 -11.14
CA THR A 126 -35.02 35.01 -10.94
C THR A 126 -34.62 34.37 -12.29
N ALA A 127 -33.86 33.27 -12.23
CA ALA A 127 -33.56 32.40 -13.36
C ALA A 127 -33.63 30.91 -12.93
N ASP A 128 -33.71 29.99 -13.88
CA ASP A 128 -33.81 28.55 -13.62
C ASP A 128 -32.60 27.77 -14.13
N VAL A 129 -32.02 28.21 -15.24
CA VAL A 129 -30.90 27.51 -15.89
C VAL A 129 -29.82 28.51 -16.28
N LEU A 130 -28.56 28.19 -15.97
CA LEU A 130 -27.38 28.89 -16.46
C LEU A 130 -26.57 27.96 -17.36
N VAL A 131 -26.37 28.35 -18.62
CA VAL A 131 -25.46 27.68 -19.56
C VAL A 131 -24.22 28.55 -19.77
N ASN A 132 -23.12 28.17 -19.12
CA ASN A 132 -21.81 28.79 -19.27
C ASN A 132 -21.12 28.26 -20.52
N ASN A 133 -21.40 28.90 -21.66
CA ASN A 133 -20.88 28.54 -22.98
C ASN A 133 -19.85 29.53 -23.55
N ALA A 134 -19.77 30.77 -23.04
CA ALA A 134 -18.75 31.71 -23.49
C ALA A 134 -17.34 31.12 -23.31
N GLY A 135 -16.51 31.24 -24.34
CA GLY A 135 -15.14 30.76 -24.29
C GLY A 135 -14.22 31.40 -25.34
N ALA A 136 -12.93 31.34 -25.07
CA ALA A 136 -11.84 31.76 -25.93
C ALA A 136 -10.81 30.63 -26.04
N THR A 137 -10.17 30.50 -27.21
CA THR A 137 -9.05 29.56 -27.44
C THR A 137 -7.73 30.33 -27.50
N ASP A 138 -6.63 29.62 -27.27
CA ASP A 138 -5.27 30.10 -27.47
C ASP A 138 -4.95 30.49 -28.92
N GLU A 139 -3.89 31.30 -29.09
CA GLU A 139 -3.27 31.66 -30.37
C GLU A 139 -2.58 30.48 -31.10
N GLY A 140 -2.51 29.30 -30.49
CA GLY A 140 -1.86 28.12 -31.09
C GLY A 140 -0.33 28.09 -30.97
N LYS A 141 0.29 28.93 -30.13
CA LYS A 141 1.74 28.97 -29.93
C LYS A 141 2.21 28.06 -28.79
N PRO A 142 3.33 27.33 -28.92
CA PRO A 142 3.91 26.56 -27.82
C PRO A 142 4.11 27.41 -26.56
N LEU A 143 4.02 26.81 -25.37
CA LEU A 143 4.01 27.55 -24.10
C LEU A 143 5.24 28.47 -23.93
N ARG A 144 6.43 28.01 -24.33
CA ARG A 144 7.68 28.81 -24.32
C ARG A 144 7.64 30.08 -25.18
N SER A 145 6.73 30.13 -26.16
CA SER A 145 6.59 31.21 -27.15
C SER A 145 5.25 31.92 -27.04
N ALA A 146 4.36 31.44 -26.16
CA ALA A 146 3.08 32.06 -25.91
C ALA A 146 3.27 33.30 -25.00
N SER A 147 2.50 34.35 -25.26
CA SER A 147 2.41 35.46 -24.32
C SER A 147 1.70 34.99 -23.06
N ILE A 148 2.36 35.06 -21.91
CA ILE A 148 1.75 34.71 -20.62
C ILE A 148 0.48 35.53 -20.37
N ALA A 149 0.45 36.80 -20.81
CA ALA A 149 -0.75 37.62 -20.72
C ALA A 149 -1.93 37.04 -21.52
N ASN A 150 -1.68 36.49 -22.72
CA ASN A 150 -2.74 35.90 -23.55
C ASN A 150 -3.15 34.52 -23.04
N VAL A 151 -2.21 33.75 -22.47
CA VAL A 151 -2.52 32.51 -21.74
C VAL A 151 -3.44 32.82 -20.56
N TRP A 152 -3.14 33.85 -19.79
CA TRP A 152 -3.97 34.26 -18.66
C TRP A 152 -5.32 34.81 -19.11
N ASP A 153 -5.37 35.60 -20.19
CA ASP A 153 -6.62 36.15 -20.73
C ASP A 153 -7.64 35.07 -21.09
N GLY A 154 -7.19 33.97 -21.72
CA GLY A 154 -8.04 32.83 -22.03
C GLY A 154 -8.54 32.09 -20.78
N ILE A 155 -7.71 31.97 -19.74
CA ILE A 155 -8.12 31.42 -18.43
C ILE A 155 -9.15 32.34 -17.78
N GLU A 156 -8.98 33.66 -17.88
CA GLU A 156 -9.96 34.60 -17.36
C GLU A 156 -11.30 34.51 -18.08
N VAL A 157 -11.32 34.36 -19.41
CA VAL A 157 -12.59 34.19 -20.14
C VAL A 157 -13.27 32.87 -19.75
N ASN A 158 -12.53 31.77 -19.78
CA ASN A 158 -13.09 30.42 -19.68
C ASN A 158 -13.41 29.97 -18.25
N LEU A 159 -12.59 30.38 -17.27
CA LEU A 159 -12.71 29.95 -15.88
C LEU A 159 -13.22 31.08 -14.98
N LYS A 160 -12.50 32.22 -14.90
CA LYS A 160 -12.91 33.35 -14.05
C LYS A 160 -14.29 33.86 -14.47
N GLY A 161 -14.53 33.99 -15.77
CA GLY A 161 -15.82 34.44 -16.29
C GLY A 161 -16.96 33.48 -15.96
N ALA A 162 -16.75 32.17 -16.09
CA ALA A 162 -17.72 31.17 -15.68
C ALA A 162 -17.98 31.21 -14.16
N LEU A 163 -16.93 31.36 -13.34
CA LEU A 163 -17.03 31.49 -11.90
C LEU A 163 -17.84 32.73 -11.48
N LEU A 164 -17.61 33.89 -12.10
CA LEU A 164 -18.39 35.10 -11.85
C LEU A 164 -19.87 34.92 -12.22
N MET A 165 -20.15 34.26 -13.34
CA MET A 165 -21.52 33.94 -13.76
C MET A 165 -22.21 32.97 -12.80
N VAL A 166 -21.51 31.93 -12.34
CA VAL A 166 -22.01 31.01 -11.30
C VAL A 166 -22.31 31.77 -10.02
N HIS A 167 -21.38 32.58 -9.53
CA HIS A 167 -21.55 33.35 -8.30
C HIS A 167 -22.78 34.27 -8.36
N GLY A 168 -22.95 35.01 -9.47
CA GLY A 168 -24.12 35.85 -9.71
C GLY A 168 -25.43 35.05 -9.81
N PHE A 169 -25.39 33.87 -10.43
CA PHE A 169 -26.55 32.99 -10.55
C PHE A 169 -26.97 32.38 -9.22
N LEU A 170 -26.03 31.83 -8.45
CA LEU A 170 -26.26 31.30 -7.11
C LEU A 170 -26.83 32.38 -6.19
N SER A 171 -26.32 33.62 -6.29
CA SER A 171 -26.85 34.77 -5.56
C SER A 171 -28.28 35.15 -5.98
N LEU A 172 -28.64 34.96 -7.26
CA LEU A 172 -29.97 35.25 -7.78
C LEU A 172 -31.01 34.18 -7.40
N VAL A 173 -30.63 32.90 -7.39
CA VAL A 173 -31.54 31.79 -7.07
C VAL A 173 -31.63 31.51 -5.57
N GLY A 174 -30.63 31.90 -4.80
CA GLY A 174 -30.56 31.64 -3.36
C GLY A 174 -30.43 30.15 -3.03
N THR A 175 -30.81 29.78 -1.82
CA THR A 175 -30.62 28.42 -1.29
C THR A 175 -31.85 27.51 -1.37
N THR A 176 -32.99 28.02 -1.85
CA THR A 176 -34.27 27.29 -1.84
C THR A 176 -34.82 26.98 -3.23
N LYS A 177 -34.48 27.79 -4.23
CA LYS A 177 -34.98 27.59 -5.59
C LYS A 177 -34.20 26.47 -6.27
N GLN A 178 -34.92 25.47 -6.78
CA GLN A 178 -34.33 24.44 -7.64
C GLN A 178 -33.84 25.05 -8.96
N ALA A 179 -32.56 24.87 -9.27
CA ALA A 179 -31.93 25.44 -10.46
C ALA A 179 -30.89 24.49 -11.07
N THR A 180 -30.39 24.81 -12.26
CA THR A 180 -29.39 24.00 -12.96
C THR A 180 -28.30 24.86 -13.59
N VAL A 181 -27.04 24.46 -13.38
CA VAL A 181 -25.85 25.05 -14.02
C VAL A 181 -25.24 24.03 -14.97
N ILE A 182 -25.01 24.46 -16.21
CA ILE A 182 -24.33 23.66 -17.23
C ILE A 182 -23.06 24.42 -17.63
N ASN A 183 -21.92 23.89 -17.22
CA ASN A 183 -20.62 24.39 -17.62
C ASN A 183 -20.16 23.68 -18.88
N VAL A 184 -20.04 24.40 -20.00
CA VAL A 184 -19.60 23.80 -21.26
C VAL A 184 -18.08 23.61 -21.20
N THR A 185 -17.67 22.37 -21.02
CA THR A 185 -16.27 21.95 -20.93
C THR A 185 -15.73 21.61 -22.32
N SER A 186 -14.62 20.87 -22.38
CA SER A 186 -14.07 20.36 -23.62
C SER A 186 -13.34 19.06 -23.34
N ALA A 187 -13.31 18.19 -24.34
CA ALA A 187 -12.43 17.04 -24.37
C ALA A 187 -10.97 17.52 -24.19
N MET A 188 -10.62 18.70 -24.73
CA MET A 188 -9.32 19.36 -24.53
C MET A 188 -8.92 19.61 -23.08
N GLY A 189 -9.84 19.53 -22.11
CA GLY A 189 -9.49 19.58 -20.68
C GLY A 189 -8.71 18.35 -20.19
N PHE A 190 -8.83 17.22 -20.89
CA PHE A 190 -8.25 15.94 -20.49
C PHE A 190 -7.12 15.46 -21.43
N VAL A 191 -6.81 16.20 -22.50
CA VAL A 191 -5.66 15.96 -23.40
C VAL A 191 -4.67 17.13 -23.32
N VAL A 192 -3.38 16.86 -23.50
CA VAL A 192 -2.34 17.90 -23.58
C VAL A 192 -2.10 18.28 -25.05
N SER A 193 -2.74 19.35 -25.56
CA SER A 193 -2.48 19.82 -26.93
C SER A 193 -1.48 21.00 -26.95
N PRO A 194 -0.32 20.90 -27.65
CA PRO A 194 0.58 22.02 -27.88
C PRO A 194 -0.17 23.21 -28.45
N GLY A 195 0.13 24.38 -27.90
CA GLY A 195 -0.53 25.61 -28.28
C GLY A 195 -1.95 25.79 -27.75
N LYS A 196 -2.44 24.91 -26.86
CA LYS A 196 -3.76 25.01 -26.22
C LYS A 196 -3.71 25.07 -24.69
N ALA A 197 -2.59 25.50 -24.12
CA ALA A 197 -2.36 25.46 -22.67
C ALA A 197 -3.44 26.23 -21.88
N SER A 198 -3.81 27.44 -22.32
CA SER A 198 -4.86 28.24 -21.67
C SER A 198 -6.22 27.54 -21.71
N TYR A 199 -6.59 27.04 -22.90
CA TYR A 199 -7.86 26.36 -23.11
C TYR A 199 -7.96 25.06 -22.32
N SER A 200 -6.96 24.17 -22.43
CA SER A 200 -6.92 22.89 -21.72
C SER A 200 -6.97 23.07 -20.20
N LEU A 201 -6.11 23.94 -19.63
CA LEU A 201 -6.09 24.20 -18.19
C LEU A 201 -7.42 24.76 -17.69
N SER A 202 -7.99 25.73 -18.41
CA SER A 202 -9.26 26.35 -17.99
C SER A 202 -10.45 25.40 -18.09
N LYS A 203 -10.50 24.52 -19.10
CA LYS A 203 -11.58 23.53 -19.26
C LYS A 203 -11.47 22.37 -18.27
N LEU A 204 -10.26 21.97 -17.87
CA LEU A 204 -10.06 21.02 -16.77
C LEU A 204 -10.55 21.62 -15.44
N ALA A 205 -10.12 22.83 -15.11
CA ALA A 205 -10.54 23.51 -13.89
C ALA A 205 -12.07 23.72 -13.83
N LEU A 206 -12.68 24.06 -14.97
CA LEU A 206 -14.13 24.21 -15.08
C LEU A 206 -14.88 22.89 -14.84
N THR A 207 -14.27 21.74 -15.16
CA THR A 207 -14.85 20.42 -14.86
C THR A 207 -14.98 20.21 -13.36
N HIS A 208 -13.93 20.49 -12.60
CA HIS A 208 -13.95 20.37 -11.13
C HIS A 208 -14.89 21.39 -10.48
N LEU A 209 -15.01 22.59 -11.05
CA LEU A 209 -15.93 23.62 -10.53
C LEU A 209 -17.38 23.11 -10.44
N SER A 210 -17.86 22.34 -11.41
CA SER A 210 -19.21 21.76 -11.35
C SER A 210 -19.43 20.85 -10.13
N GLY A 211 -18.41 20.08 -9.73
CA GLY A 211 -18.47 19.23 -8.54
C GLY A 211 -18.61 20.04 -7.25
N TYR A 212 -17.89 21.15 -7.12
CA TYR A 212 -18.03 22.07 -5.99
C TYR A 212 -19.41 22.73 -5.94
N ILE A 213 -19.94 23.19 -7.08
CA ILE A 213 -21.28 23.80 -7.13
C ILE A 213 -22.33 22.80 -6.63
N ALA A 214 -22.28 21.56 -7.13
CA ALA A 214 -23.21 20.51 -6.75
C ALA A 214 -23.11 20.12 -5.26
N ALA A 215 -21.89 20.04 -4.72
CA ALA A 215 -21.65 19.67 -3.33
C ALA A 215 -22.08 20.77 -2.35
N GLU A 216 -21.85 22.04 -2.69
CA GLU A 216 -22.10 23.17 -1.79
C GLU A 216 -23.53 23.73 -1.88
N ASN A 217 -24.25 23.46 -2.97
CA ASN A 217 -25.58 24.02 -3.23
C ASN A 217 -26.58 22.90 -3.57
N PRO A 218 -27.15 22.20 -2.57
CA PRO A 218 -28.04 21.05 -2.80
C PRO A 218 -29.29 21.37 -3.63
N ASN A 219 -29.72 22.64 -3.66
CA ASN A 219 -30.82 23.11 -4.50
C ASN A 219 -30.41 23.37 -5.97
N VAL A 220 -29.13 23.27 -6.31
CA VAL A 220 -28.61 23.54 -7.65
C VAL A 220 -27.88 22.31 -8.17
N ARG A 221 -28.37 21.77 -9.28
CA ARG A 221 -27.66 20.72 -10.01
C ARG A 221 -26.62 21.33 -10.94
N ALA A 222 -25.42 20.78 -10.97
CA ALA A 222 -24.34 21.28 -11.80
C ALA A 222 -23.74 20.19 -12.66
N PHE A 223 -23.56 20.46 -13.95
CA PHE A 223 -23.07 19.50 -14.93
C PHE A 223 -21.92 20.10 -15.73
N SER A 224 -20.89 19.28 -15.96
CA SER A 224 -19.85 19.57 -16.96
C SER A 224 -20.26 18.91 -18.28
N LEU A 225 -20.34 19.69 -19.36
CA LEU A 225 -20.84 19.22 -20.66
C LEU A 225 -19.81 19.42 -21.76
N HIS A 226 -19.27 18.32 -22.28
CA HIS A 226 -18.57 18.28 -23.55
C HIS A 226 -19.57 18.35 -24.70
N PRO A 227 -19.57 19.41 -25.54
CA PRO A 227 -20.64 19.67 -26.50
C PRO A 227 -20.54 18.83 -27.78
N GLY A 228 -19.58 17.91 -27.88
CA GLY A 228 -19.32 17.15 -29.11
C GLY A 228 -18.35 17.86 -30.05
N THR A 229 -18.05 17.21 -31.16
CA THR A 229 -17.18 17.73 -32.22
C THR A 229 -18.01 18.57 -33.21
N ILE A 230 -18.37 19.78 -32.80
CA ILE A 230 -19.19 20.71 -33.60
C ILE A 230 -18.29 21.69 -34.35
N LEU A 231 -18.62 21.94 -35.63
CA LEU A 231 -17.90 22.93 -36.44
C LEU A 231 -18.24 24.37 -35.98
N THR A 232 -17.23 25.10 -35.53
CA THR A 232 -17.34 26.48 -35.06
C THR A 232 -16.12 27.30 -35.47
N ASP A 233 -16.16 28.62 -35.28
CA ASP A 233 -15.01 29.51 -35.52
C ASP A 233 -13.77 29.16 -34.67
N ILE A 234 -13.94 28.37 -33.60
CA ILE A 234 -12.85 27.96 -32.68
C ILE A 234 -12.22 26.62 -33.13
N THR A 235 -12.87 25.89 -34.03
CA THR A 235 -12.41 24.59 -34.51
C THR A 235 -11.08 24.74 -35.23
N THR A 236 -10.08 23.95 -34.82
CA THR A 236 -8.78 23.90 -35.50
C THR A 236 -8.90 23.21 -36.86
N GLU A 237 -8.14 23.66 -37.85
CA GLU A 237 -8.22 23.20 -39.25
C GLU A 237 -8.30 21.68 -39.40
N TRP A 238 -7.44 20.94 -38.69
CA TRP A 238 -7.40 19.47 -38.77
C TRP A 238 -8.68 18.79 -38.28
N LEU A 239 -9.43 19.42 -37.37
CA LEU A 239 -10.63 18.85 -36.76
C LEU A 239 -11.89 19.16 -37.60
N VAL A 240 -11.81 20.07 -38.57
CA VAL A 240 -12.93 20.49 -39.43
C VAL A 240 -13.59 19.30 -40.11
N ARG A 241 -12.80 18.35 -40.62
CA ARG A 241 -13.30 17.14 -41.27
C ARG A 241 -14.17 16.28 -40.35
N PHE A 242 -13.74 16.10 -39.10
CA PHE A 242 -14.41 15.24 -38.11
C PHE A 242 -15.56 15.94 -37.39
N SER A 243 -15.69 17.26 -37.58
CA SER A 243 -16.67 18.11 -36.91
C SER A 243 -18.07 17.99 -37.55
N LYS A 244 -18.66 16.80 -37.47
CA LYS A 244 -19.96 16.47 -38.05
C LYS A 244 -21.12 16.54 -37.07
N ASP A 245 -20.87 16.78 -35.79
CA ASP A 245 -21.93 16.81 -34.79
C ASP A 245 -22.78 18.07 -34.95
N THR A 246 -24.09 17.94 -34.82
CA THR A 246 -24.99 19.08 -34.94
C THR A 246 -24.97 19.92 -33.65
N PRO A 247 -25.13 21.26 -33.74
CA PRO A 247 -25.36 22.07 -32.55
C PRO A 247 -26.57 21.63 -31.73
N ALA A 248 -27.59 21.04 -32.40
CA ALA A 248 -28.79 20.56 -31.77
C ALA A 248 -28.53 19.39 -30.81
N LEU A 249 -27.52 18.53 -31.08
CA LEU A 249 -27.09 17.48 -30.16
C LEU A 249 -26.70 18.04 -28.77
N ALA A 250 -25.85 19.07 -28.75
CA ALA A 250 -25.45 19.74 -27.51
C ALA A 250 -26.63 20.44 -26.83
N GLY A 251 -27.48 21.11 -27.62
CA GLY A 251 -28.66 21.80 -27.12
C GLY A 251 -29.70 20.87 -26.50
N GLY A 252 -30.06 19.79 -27.18
CA GLY A 252 -31.01 18.78 -26.70
C GLY A 252 -30.51 18.10 -25.43
N THR A 253 -29.21 17.75 -25.39
CA THR A 253 -28.60 17.19 -24.17
C THR A 253 -28.66 18.18 -23.00
N ALA A 254 -28.39 19.46 -23.25
CA ALA A 254 -28.51 20.48 -22.21
C ALA A 254 -29.94 20.62 -21.69
N VAL A 255 -30.96 20.53 -22.56
CA VAL A 255 -32.37 20.51 -22.14
C VAL A 255 -32.65 19.28 -21.27
N TRP A 256 -32.24 18.09 -21.71
CA TRP A 256 -32.42 16.85 -20.95
C TRP A 256 -31.77 16.90 -19.56
N LEU A 257 -30.55 17.45 -19.44
CA LEU A 257 -29.86 17.64 -18.16
C LEU A 257 -30.62 18.51 -17.15
N THR A 258 -31.57 19.33 -17.60
CA THR A 258 -32.42 20.13 -16.69
C THR A 258 -33.61 19.37 -16.12
N THR A 259 -33.88 18.14 -16.58
CA THR A 259 -34.99 17.31 -16.11
C THR A 259 -34.61 16.50 -14.88
N GLU A 260 -35.57 16.07 -14.07
CA GLU A 260 -35.32 15.20 -12.90
C GLU A 260 -34.68 13.85 -13.29
N GLU A 261 -34.92 13.36 -14.50
CA GLU A 261 -34.30 12.11 -15.00
C GLU A 261 -32.78 12.18 -14.98
N ALA A 262 -32.20 13.35 -15.23
CA ALA A 262 -30.75 13.57 -15.22
C ALA A 262 -30.18 13.84 -13.81
N ALA A 263 -30.97 13.78 -12.73
CA ALA A 263 -30.50 14.15 -11.39
C ALA A 263 -29.35 13.28 -10.87
N PHE A 264 -29.29 12.01 -11.28
CA PHE A 264 -28.21 11.07 -10.88
C PHE A 264 -26.82 11.48 -11.40
N LEU A 265 -26.78 12.39 -12.37
CA LEU A 265 -25.57 12.91 -13.00
C LEU A 265 -25.04 14.20 -12.34
N ASN A 266 -25.61 14.59 -11.20
CA ASN A 266 -25.24 15.84 -10.55
C ASN A 266 -23.76 15.83 -10.13
N GLY A 267 -23.01 16.86 -10.53
CA GLY A 267 -21.58 17.00 -10.25
C GLY A 267 -20.66 16.27 -11.24
N SER A 268 -21.17 15.51 -12.22
CA SER A 268 -20.34 14.74 -13.16
C SER A 268 -20.12 15.41 -14.53
N ASN A 269 -19.22 14.82 -15.33
CA ASN A 269 -18.88 15.25 -16.68
C ASN A 269 -19.53 14.37 -17.76
N HIS A 270 -20.05 15.00 -18.82
CA HIS A 270 -20.89 14.35 -19.82
C HIS A 270 -20.42 14.65 -21.23
N ASN A 271 -20.36 13.62 -22.08
CA ASN A 271 -20.14 13.76 -23.51
C ASN A 271 -21.45 13.52 -24.25
N VAL A 272 -21.88 14.49 -25.08
CA VAL A 272 -23.16 14.43 -25.81
C VAL A 272 -23.24 13.27 -26.81
N ASN A 273 -22.10 12.69 -27.23
CA ASN A 273 -22.09 11.62 -28.23
C ASN A 273 -22.43 10.22 -27.66
N ILE A 274 -22.54 10.06 -26.33
CA ILE A 274 -22.56 8.77 -25.61
C ILE A 274 -23.79 8.70 -24.70
N THR A 275 -24.47 7.54 -24.62
CA THR A 275 -25.67 7.34 -23.78
C THR A 275 -25.34 6.63 -22.46
N GLY A 276 -25.45 7.34 -21.33
CA GLY A 276 -25.14 6.79 -20.00
C GLY A 276 -23.92 7.46 -19.38
N GLY A 277 -24.15 8.39 -18.47
CA GLY A 277 -23.10 9.13 -17.79
C GLY A 277 -22.48 8.30 -16.66
N TYR A 278 -21.21 7.94 -16.83
CA TYR A 278 -20.23 7.78 -15.76
C TYR A 278 -18.85 8.15 -16.34
N ILE A 279 -18.45 9.42 -16.18
CA ILE A 279 -17.05 9.83 -16.26
C ILE A 279 -16.73 10.41 -14.88
N SER A 280 -16.53 9.54 -13.89
CA SER A 280 -15.90 9.91 -12.62
C SER A 280 -14.48 9.34 -12.62
N ASN A 281 -13.49 10.23 -12.57
CA ASN A 281 -12.06 10.04 -12.24
C ASN A 281 -11.24 8.91 -12.91
N PHE A 282 -11.83 7.98 -13.67
CA PHE A 282 -11.16 6.77 -14.18
C PHE A 282 -10.94 6.72 -15.72
N THR A 283 -11.37 7.72 -16.48
CA THR A 283 -11.19 7.73 -17.96
C THR A 283 -10.23 8.80 -18.48
N MET A 284 -9.26 9.23 -17.65
CA MET A 284 -8.12 10.00 -18.16
C MET A 284 -7.14 9.11 -18.96
N ILE A 285 -7.07 7.80 -18.67
CA ILE A 285 -6.11 6.87 -19.29
C ILE A 285 -6.41 6.61 -20.78
N GLU A 286 -7.67 6.36 -21.16
CA GLU A 286 -8.03 6.15 -22.57
C GLU A 286 -8.03 7.46 -23.38
N TYR A 287 -8.39 8.57 -22.74
CA TYR A 287 -8.41 9.87 -23.39
C TYR A 287 -6.99 10.44 -23.62
N LEU A 288 -6.05 10.18 -22.69
CA LEU A 288 -4.62 10.47 -22.85
C LEU A 288 -3.95 9.57 -23.89
N SER A 289 -4.37 8.30 -24.01
CA SER A 289 -3.97 7.39 -25.08
C SER A 289 -4.30 7.97 -26.47
N TRP A 290 -5.53 8.47 -26.66
CA TRP A 290 -5.95 9.15 -27.89
C TRP A 290 -5.21 10.49 -28.11
N ALA A 291 -5.00 11.28 -27.04
CA ALA A 291 -4.22 12.52 -27.08
C ALA A 291 -2.85 12.28 -27.69
N ARG A 292 -2.15 11.26 -27.17
CA ARG A 292 -0.77 11.00 -27.52
C ARG A 292 -0.62 10.54 -28.97
N ASP A 293 -1.56 9.74 -29.45
CA ASP A 293 -1.58 9.26 -30.83
C ASP A 293 -1.85 10.39 -31.85
N MET A 294 -2.69 11.36 -31.48
CA MET A 294 -2.95 12.56 -32.28
C MET A 294 -1.76 13.52 -32.30
N LEU A 295 -1.06 13.66 -31.17
CA LEU A 295 0.08 14.57 -30.98
C LEU A 295 1.35 14.11 -31.67
N GLN A 296 1.61 12.80 -31.65
CA GLN A 296 2.72 12.21 -32.38
C GLN A 296 2.60 12.41 -33.90
N LYS A 297 1.37 12.52 -34.42
CA LYS A 297 1.09 12.73 -35.86
C LYS A 297 1.20 14.21 -36.31
N GLN A 298 1.15 15.20 -35.41
CA GLN A 298 1.19 16.64 -35.77
C GLN A 298 2.54 17.37 -35.57
N LEU A 299 3.48 16.80 -34.79
CA LEU A 299 4.72 17.48 -34.37
C LEU A 299 6.00 17.39 -35.26
N PRO A 300 6.03 16.95 -36.54
CA PRO A 300 7.31 16.89 -37.26
C PRO A 300 7.96 18.24 -37.63
N SER A 301 7.26 19.37 -37.57
CA SER A 301 7.75 20.63 -38.18
C SER A 301 8.51 21.58 -37.25
N TYR A 302 8.73 21.25 -35.97
CA TYR A 302 9.22 22.24 -34.99
C TYR A 302 10.61 22.00 -34.38
N ALA A 303 11.30 20.91 -34.71
CA ALA A 303 12.43 20.42 -33.90
C ALA A 303 13.82 20.42 -34.57
N HIS A 304 14.07 21.22 -35.61
CA HIS A 304 15.42 21.33 -36.19
C HIS A 304 15.87 22.79 -36.31
N SER A 305 16.40 23.35 -35.22
CA SER A 305 17.72 24.00 -35.22
C SER A 305 18.07 24.63 -33.87
N HIS A 306 19.35 24.44 -33.49
CA HIS A 306 20.13 25.25 -32.56
C HIS A 306 19.92 25.08 -31.05
N LEU A 307 20.69 24.15 -30.45
CA LEU A 307 21.30 24.39 -29.14
C LEU A 307 22.69 23.74 -29.10
N SER A 308 23.73 24.57 -29.12
CA SER A 308 25.08 24.26 -28.67
C SER A 308 25.29 24.98 -27.33
N THR A 309 25.53 24.23 -26.26
CA THR A 309 25.80 24.76 -24.91
C THR A 309 27.28 24.62 -24.54
N PRO A 310 27.89 25.62 -23.89
CA PRO A 310 29.09 25.41 -23.10
C PRO A 310 28.81 25.40 -21.58
N ASN A 311 29.35 24.36 -20.95
CA ASN A 311 29.68 24.11 -19.54
C ASN A 311 29.47 25.22 -18.48
N GLN A 312 28.82 24.83 -17.37
CA GLN A 312 29.20 25.23 -16.00
C GLN A 312 28.94 24.11 -14.98
N PRO A 313 29.68 24.10 -13.84
CA PRO A 313 29.89 22.91 -13.02
C PRO A 313 28.87 22.75 -11.89
N SER A 314 28.71 21.48 -11.51
CA SER A 314 27.83 20.90 -10.50
C SER A 314 28.04 21.41 -9.07
N SER A 315 26.96 21.72 -8.37
CA SER A 315 26.65 21.19 -7.02
C SER A 315 25.37 21.83 -6.48
N THR A 316 24.25 21.13 -6.66
CA THR A 316 23.02 21.34 -5.88
C THR A 316 22.43 19.94 -5.67
N PRO A 317 21.98 19.57 -4.46
CA PRO A 317 21.42 18.24 -4.22
C PRO A 317 20.23 18.05 -5.16
N GLY A 318 20.35 17.12 -6.11
CA GLY A 318 19.30 16.87 -7.08
C GLY A 318 18.03 16.40 -6.37
N ILE A 319 16.92 17.06 -6.65
CA ILE A 319 15.59 16.51 -6.37
C ILE A 319 15.49 15.22 -7.20
N LYS A 320 15.71 14.06 -6.58
CA LYS A 320 15.37 12.76 -7.19
C LYS A 320 13.84 12.62 -7.10
N MET A 321 13.13 12.99 -8.17
CA MET A 321 11.75 12.53 -8.34
C MET A 321 11.78 11.02 -8.55
N LYS A 322 11.28 10.27 -7.56
CA LYS A 322 11.10 8.82 -7.64
C LYS A 322 9.62 8.56 -7.90
N ASN A 323 9.29 8.07 -9.09
CA ASN A 323 7.92 7.71 -9.44
C ASN A 323 7.77 6.19 -9.29
N LEU A 324 7.00 5.75 -8.31
CA LEU A 324 6.52 4.37 -8.23
C LEU A 324 5.29 4.24 -9.13
N PHE A 325 5.28 3.26 -10.03
CA PHE A 325 4.15 3.01 -10.92
C PHE A 325 3.30 1.89 -10.35
N THR A 326 2.02 2.18 -10.10
CA THR A 326 1.03 1.17 -9.71
C THR A 326 -0.02 0.97 -10.79
N VAL A 327 -0.57 -0.23 -10.85
CA VAL A 327 -1.60 -0.63 -11.82
C VAL A 327 -2.53 -1.66 -11.21
N VAL A 328 -3.80 -1.65 -11.61
CA VAL A 328 -4.79 -2.64 -11.17
C VAL A 328 -5.03 -3.63 -12.30
N ILE A 329 -4.91 -4.93 -11.99
CA ILE A 329 -5.25 -6.04 -12.89
C ILE A 329 -6.23 -6.93 -12.15
N ALA A 330 -7.38 -7.23 -12.78
CA ALA A 330 -8.39 -8.13 -12.23
C ALA A 330 -8.75 -7.82 -10.76
N GLY A 331 -8.77 -6.53 -10.39
CA GLY A 331 -9.08 -6.08 -9.03
C GLY A 331 -7.94 -6.20 -8.01
N SER A 332 -6.74 -6.66 -8.43
CA SER A 332 -5.53 -6.65 -7.60
C SER A 332 -4.61 -5.51 -8.00
N GLN A 333 -4.09 -4.79 -7.01
CA GLN A 333 -3.08 -3.76 -7.22
C GLN A 333 -1.69 -4.39 -7.39
N TYR A 334 -0.90 -3.79 -8.27
CA TYR A 334 0.49 -4.13 -8.52
C TYR A 334 1.35 -2.88 -8.52
N LEU A 335 2.57 -3.04 -8.05
CA LEU A 335 3.69 -2.14 -8.21
C LEU A 335 4.62 -2.69 -9.30
N LEU A 336 5.04 -1.83 -10.21
CA LEU A 336 6.17 -2.10 -11.08
C LEU A 336 7.44 -1.77 -10.32
N HIS A 337 8.31 -2.75 -10.11
CA HIS A 337 9.60 -2.50 -9.48
C HIS A 337 10.40 -1.46 -10.31
N PRO A 338 11.04 -0.44 -9.71
CA PRO A 338 11.66 0.65 -10.48
C PRO A 338 12.82 0.25 -11.40
N GLN A 339 13.49 -0.87 -11.11
CA GLN A 339 14.61 -1.37 -11.90
C GLN A 339 14.15 -1.92 -13.26
N LYS A 340 14.59 -1.29 -14.35
CA LYS A 340 14.42 -1.77 -15.73
C LYS A 340 15.27 -3.03 -15.95
N LEU A 341 14.66 -4.06 -16.54
CA LEU A 341 15.30 -5.37 -16.76
C LEU A 341 15.62 -5.67 -18.21
N GLY A 342 14.96 -4.99 -19.14
CA GLY A 342 15.14 -5.24 -20.57
C GLY A 342 14.27 -4.34 -21.42
N THR A 343 14.39 -4.50 -22.74
CA THR A 343 13.57 -3.79 -23.72
C THR A 343 13.18 -4.75 -24.83
N ILE A 344 11.97 -4.61 -25.38
CA ILE A 344 11.56 -5.31 -26.61
C ILE A 344 11.70 -4.38 -27.82
N GLU A 345 11.78 -4.92 -29.05
CA GLU A 345 11.95 -4.10 -30.27
C GLU A 345 10.66 -3.40 -30.71
N GLU A 346 9.54 -3.97 -30.31
CA GLU A 346 8.21 -3.58 -30.75
C GLU A 346 7.89 -2.17 -30.27
N THR A 347 7.27 -1.39 -31.16
CA THR A 347 6.84 -0.04 -30.82
C THR A 347 5.60 -0.12 -29.94
N ILE A 348 5.82 -0.32 -28.64
CA ILE A 348 4.78 -0.17 -27.63
C ILE A 348 4.65 1.31 -27.30
N ASN A 349 3.39 1.75 -27.26
CA ASN A 349 2.91 2.94 -26.58
C ASN A 349 3.76 3.23 -25.31
N PRO A 350 4.57 4.31 -25.25
CA PRO A 350 5.51 4.54 -24.14
C PRO A 350 4.89 4.62 -22.74
N ASP A 351 3.59 4.93 -22.64
CA ASP A 351 2.87 5.03 -21.37
C ASP A 351 1.96 3.80 -21.12
N ALA A 352 2.00 2.78 -21.99
CA ALA A 352 1.22 1.57 -21.80
C ALA A 352 1.86 0.74 -20.69
N LEU A 353 1.02 0.27 -19.77
CA LEU A 353 1.36 -0.69 -18.73
C LEU A 353 0.66 -2.00 -19.10
N ILE A 354 1.44 -2.98 -19.57
CA ILE A 354 0.90 -4.21 -20.12
C ILE A 354 1.39 -5.37 -19.26
N PRO A 355 0.50 -6.16 -18.64
CA PRO A 355 0.89 -7.41 -18.01
C PRO A 355 1.32 -8.41 -19.07
N VAL A 356 2.46 -9.04 -18.86
CA VAL A 356 3.03 -10.03 -19.76
C VAL A 356 3.59 -11.20 -18.97
N THR A 357 3.74 -12.35 -19.62
CA THR A 357 4.48 -13.48 -19.06
C THR A 357 5.81 -13.65 -19.80
N LEU A 358 6.92 -13.61 -19.08
CA LEU A 358 8.24 -13.90 -19.65
C LEU A 358 8.46 -15.42 -19.64
N LEU A 359 8.85 -16.01 -20.78
CA LEU A 359 9.05 -17.46 -20.98
C LEU A 359 10.22 -17.73 -21.93
N THR A 360 10.82 -18.92 -21.83
CA THR A 360 11.77 -19.44 -22.84
C THR A 360 11.04 -19.90 -24.10
N SER A 361 11.77 -19.97 -25.21
CA SER A 361 11.30 -20.61 -26.46
C SER A 361 10.78 -22.03 -26.22
N SER A 362 11.48 -22.82 -25.40
CA SER A 362 11.04 -24.16 -25.04
C SER A 362 9.72 -24.19 -24.27
N GLU A 363 9.51 -23.27 -23.33
CA GLU A 363 8.27 -23.21 -22.53
C GLU A 363 7.08 -22.84 -23.43
N ILE A 364 7.24 -21.84 -24.29
CA ILE A 364 6.20 -21.39 -25.24
C ILE A 364 5.78 -22.51 -26.19
N ASN A 365 6.74 -23.29 -26.70
CA ASN A 365 6.49 -24.37 -27.66
C ASN A 365 6.10 -25.71 -27.01
N SER A 366 5.92 -25.75 -25.70
CA SER A 366 5.56 -26.96 -24.93
C SER A 366 4.09 -26.94 -24.47
N ASP A 367 3.81 -27.43 -23.26
CA ASP A 367 2.47 -27.35 -22.64
C ASP A 367 2.27 -25.98 -21.98
N LEU A 368 2.09 -24.96 -22.82
CA LEU A 368 1.96 -23.57 -22.37
C LEU A 368 0.78 -23.37 -21.40
N GLU A 369 -0.38 -23.96 -21.67
CA GLU A 369 -1.55 -23.86 -20.77
C GLU A 369 -1.24 -24.51 -19.42
N GLY A 370 -0.66 -25.72 -19.43
CA GLY A 370 -0.24 -26.38 -18.19
C GLY A 370 0.78 -25.55 -17.40
N ILE A 371 1.67 -24.81 -18.07
CA ILE A 371 2.64 -23.91 -17.42
C ILE A 371 1.93 -22.69 -16.80
N LEU A 372 1.02 -22.04 -17.52
CA LEU A 372 0.30 -20.86 -17.00
C LEU A 372 -0.66 -21.24 -15.86
N ASP A 373 -1.33 -22.40 -15.96
CA ASP A 373 -2.14 -22.96 -14.88
C ASP A 373 -1.29 -23.30 -13.65
N LEU A 374 -0.08 -23.84 -13.86
CA LEU A 374 0.87 -24.06 -12.79
C LEU A 374 1.27 -22.74 -12.13
N PHE A 375 1.59 -21.70 -12.90
CA PHE A 375 1.91 -20.37 -12.38
C PHE A 375 0.78 -19.81 -11.51
N ALA A 376 -0.47 -19.85 -12.00
CA ALA A 376 -1.64 -19.41 -11.24
C ALA A 376 -1.91 -20.25 -9.97
N THR A 377 -1.42 -21.50 -9.92
CA THR A 377 -1.58 -22.39 -8.77
C THR A 377 -0.51 -22.15 -7.70
N VAL A 378 0.73 -21.88 -8.09
CA VAL A 378 1.88 -21.83 -7.16
C VAL A 378 2.32 -20.42 -6.80
N ASP A 379 1.84 -19.41 -7.52
CA ASP A 379 2.20 -18.02 -7.31
C ASP A 379 0.98 -17.17 -6.95
N ASP A 380 1.07 -16.46 -5.84
CA ASP A 380 0.02 -15.59 -5.33
C ASP A 380 0.05 -14.18 -5.96
N VAL A 381 1.02 -13.92 -6.84
CA VAL A 381 1.17 -12.68 -7.60
C VAL A 381 0.65 -12.84 -9.03
N PHE A 382 0.95 -13.95 -9.69
CA PHE A 382 0.46 -14.27 -11.03
C PHE A 382 -1.08 -14.33 -11.06
N GLN A 383 -1.66 -13.75 -12.11
CA GLN A 383 -3.09 -13.82 -12.42
C GLN A 383 -3.25 -14.24 -13.87
N PRO A 384 -4.35 -14.92 -14.26
CA PRO A 384 -4.56 -15.36 -15.63
C PRO A 384 -4.39 -14.26 -16.70
N ASP A 385 -4.70 -13.00 -16.37
CA ASP A 385 -4.51 -11.84 -17.25
C ASP A 385 -3.07 -11.66 -17.73
N PHE A 386 -2.05 -12.05 -16.94
CA PHE A 386 -0.64 -12.04 -17.36
C PHE A 386 -0.36 -12.99 -18.53
N GLY A 387 -1.17 -14.03 -18.71
CA GLY A 387 -1.02 -15.02 -19.77
C GLY A 387 -1.47 -14.55 -21.16
N SER A 388 -2.00 -13.32 -21.27
CA SER A 388 -2.56 -12.80 -22.53
C SER A 388 -1.50 -12.42 -23.56
N ILE A 389 -0.32 -12.00 -23.09
CA ILE A 389 0.82 -11.58 -23.92
C ILE A 389 2.07 -12.25 -23.39
N LEU A 390 2.84 -12.85 -24.29
CA LEU A 390 4.07 -13.56 -23.96
C LEU A 390 5.28 -12.75 -24.40
N VAL A 391 6.33 -12.78 -23.61
CA VAL A 391 7.65 -12.28 -23.99
C VAL A 391 8.62 -13.45 -23.96
N GLU A 392 9.26 -13.71 -25.07
CA GLU A 392 10.29 -14.72 -25.23
C GLU A 392 11.66 -14.16 -24.81
N LYS A 393 12.37 -14.89 -23.95
CA LYS A 393 13.77 -14.60 -23.61
C LYS A 393 14.73 -15.23 -24.63
N PRO A 394 15.78 -14.52 -25.08
CA PRO A 394 16.75 -15.05 -26.04
C PRO A 394 17.61 -16.18 -25.45
N GLU A 395 17.83 -17.26 -26.21
CA GLU A 395 18.68 -18.40 -25.82
C GLU A 395 20.17 -18.21 -26.20
N LYS A 396 21.10 -18.87 -25.47
CA LYS A 396 22.56 -18.83 -25.75
C LYS A 396 22.86 -19.15 -27.22
N ASN A 397 23.66 -18.29 -27.86
CA ASN A 397 24.22 -18.49 -29.21
C ASN A 397 23.21 -18.55 -30.36
N GLN A 398 21.97 -18.13 -30.18
CA GLN A 398 21.12 -17.78 -31.33
C GLN A 398 21.25 -16.28 -31.61
N GLN A 399 21.65 -15.91 -32.84
CA GLN A 399 21.26 -14.60 -33.36
C GLN A 399 19.73 -14.56 -33.27
N ALA A 400 19.17 -13.51 -32.66
CA ALA A 400 17.72 -13.30 -32.59
C ALA A 400 17.12 -13.61 -33.97
N ILE A 401 16.51 -14.80 -34.11
CA ILE A 401 15.75 -15.11 -35.30
C ILE A 401 14.50 -14.28 -35.11
N VAL A 402 14.39 -13.19 -35.86
CA VAL A 402 13.16 -12.41 -35.94
C VAL A 402 12.09 -13.34 -36.50
N VAL A 403 11.35 -14.01 -35.61
CA VAL A 403 10.12 -14.71 -35.98
C VAL A 403 9.05 -13.62 -36.03
N ASN A 404 8.72 -13.21 -37.25
CA ASN A 404 7.59 -12.31 -37.49
C ASN A 404 6.33 -12.88 -36.83
N HIS A 405 5.68 -12.10 -35.96
CA HIS A 405 4.25 -12.20 -35.60
C HIS A 405 3.63 -13.60 -35.73
N ASP A 406 4.20 -14.60 -35.05
CA ASP A 406 3.49 -15.85 -34.90
C ASP A 406 2.58 -15.69 -33.69
N LEU A 407 1.28 -15.69 -33.98
CA LEU A 407 0.31 -16.07 -32.98
C LEU A 407 0.74 -17.44 -32.46
N ASP A 408 0.74 -17.64 -31.14
CA ASP A 408 0.91 -18.98 -30.62
C ASP A 408 -0.22 -19.90 -31.17
N SER A 409 -0.17 -21.19 -30.85
CA SER A 409 -1.17 -22.18 -31.27
C SER A 409 -2.63 -21.81 -30.88
N HIS A 410 -2.83 -20.79 -30.05
CA HIS A 410 -4.11 -20.31 -29.54
C HIS A 410 -4.44 -18.85 -29.90
N GLY A 411 -3.59 -18.13 -30.67
CA GLY A 411 -3.88 -16.74 -31.07
C GLY A 411 -3.25 -15.64 -30.19
N ARG A 412 -2.27 -15.94 -29.33
CA ARG A 412 -1.61 -14.95 -28.45
C ARG A 412 -0.44 -14.25 -29.11
N SER A 413 -0.26 -12.98 -28.78
CA SER A 413 0.92 -12.21 -29.20
C SER A 413 2.16 -12.66 -28.44
N VAL A 414 3.24 -12.94 -29.17
CA VAL A 414 4.56 -13.25 -28.63
C VAL A 414 5.55 -12.17 -29.07
N PHE A 415 6.22 -11.53 -28.11
CA PHE A 415 7.28 -10.55 -28.35
C PHE A 415 8.64 -11.13 -27.98
N THR A 416 9.74 -10.55 -28.46
CA THR A 416 11.10 -11.02 -28.13
C THR A 416 11.87 -9.98 -27.31
N LEU A 417 12.47 -10.40 -26.19
CA LEU A 417 13.30 -9.54 -25.35
C LEU A 417 14.68 -9.31 -26.00
N GLN A 418 15.14 -8.06 -26.02
CA GLN A 418 16.41 -7.67 -26.61
C GLN A 418 17.40 -7.03 -25.63
N SER A 419 18.68 -7.16 -25.98
CA SER A 419 19.80 -6.53 -25.28
C SER A 419 19.89 -5.04 -25.58
N THR A 420 19.96 -4.23 -24.51
CA THR A 420 20.28 -2.81 -24.60
C THR A 420 21.76 -2.63 -24.93
N THR A 421 22.16 -2.92 -26.17
CA THR A 421 23.46 -2.47 -26.70
C THR A 421 23.34 -1.01 -27.11
N GLY A 422 23.35 -0.12 -26.12
CA GLY A 422 23.22 1.33 -26.33
C GLY A 422 23.42 2.09 -25.03
N ALA A 423 24.69 2.29 -24.67
CA ALA A 423 25.24 3.30 -23.76
C ALA A 423 24.25 4.02 -22.82
N GLU A 424 24.17 3.56 -21.56
CA GLU A 424 24.36 4.43 -20.37
C GLU A 424 24.51 3.67 -19.05
N ASP A 425 24.16 2.38 -18.93
CA ASP A 425 24.43 1.60 -17.69
C ASP A 425 24.59 0.08 -17.95
N GLU A 426 25.75 -0.34 -18.47
CA GLU A 426 26.12 -1.77 -18.58
C GLU A 426 26.25 -2.48 -17.21
N ALA A 427 26.23 -1.74 -16.10
CA ALA A 427 26.40 -2.28 -14.76
C ALA A 427 25.09 -2.82 -14.13
N GLN A 428 23.91 -2.59 -14.73
CA GLN A 428 22.60 -2.87 -14.11
C GLN A 428 21.69 -3.85 -14.86
N ALA A 429 22.01 -4.23 -16.10
CA ALA A 429 21.25 -5.24 -16.83
C ALA A 429 21.63 -6.64 -16.33
N ALA A 430 20.67 -7.37 -15.73
CA ALA A 430 20.83 -8.81 -15.56
C ALA A 430 20.95 -9.45 -16.96
N ALA A 431 21.80 -10.47 -17.12
CA ALA A 431 21.81 -11.21 -18.38
C ALA A 431 20.40 -11.78 -18.61
N PHE A 432 19.81 -11.58 -19.79
CA PHE A 432 18.42 -11.98 -20.06
C PHE A 432 18.15 -13.46 -19.80
N GLU A 433 19.18 -14.29 -19.98
CA GLU A 433 19.16 -15.73 -19.70
C GLU A 433 18.90 -16.03 -18.21
N ASP A 434 19.30 -15.12 -17.32
CA ASP A 434 19.14 -15.25 -15.87
C ASP A 434 17.79 -14.68 -15.39
N LEU A 435 16.98 -14.08 -16.28
CA LEU A 435 15.65 -13.61 -15.92
C LEU A 435 14.68 -14.81 -15.75
N PRO A 436 14.05 -14.94 -14.58
CA PRO A 436 13.14 -16.04 -14.30
C PRO A 436 11.86 -15.94 -15.13
N SER A 437 11.30 -17.09 -15.51
CA SER A 437 9.99 -17.13 -16.16
C SER A 437 8.90 -16.73 -15.16
N GLY A 438 7.89 -15.97 -15.58
CA GLY A 438 6.83 -15.50 -14.67
C GLY A 438 6.14 -14.22 -15.11
N PRO A 439 5.35 -13.58 -14.21
CA PRO A 439 4.61 -12.35 -14.53
C PRO A 439 5.56 -11.17 -14.63
N TYR A 440 5.38 -10.25 -15.56
CA TYR A 440 6.12 -9.00 -15.68
C TYR A 440 5.21 -7.90 -16.21
N PHE A 441 5.70 -6.67 -16.20
CA PHE A 441 5.08 -5.56 -16.89
C PHE A 441 5.99 -5.02 -17.99
N LEU A 442 5.37 -4.67 -19.11
CA LEU A 442 5.94 -3.72 -20.06
C LEU A 442 5.42 -2.32 -19.71
N HIS A 443 6.32 -1.37 -19.45
CA HIS A 443 6.04 0.06 -19.44
C HIS A 443 6.71 0.70 -20.65
N GLY A 444 5.91 0.99 -21.68
CA GLY A 444 6.44 1.16 -23.01
C GLY A 444 7.14 -0.13 -23.47
N PRO A 445 8.31 -0.06 -24.12
CA PRO A 445 9.03 -1.26 -24.52
C PRO A 445 9.84 -1.89 -23.37
N ASN A 446 9.85 -1.29 -22.18
CA ASN A 446 10.76 -1.65 -21.09
C ASN A 446 10.11 -2.68 -20.15
N LEU A 447 10.87 -3.71 -19.78
CA LEU A 447 10.41 -4.80 -18.91
C LEU A 447 10.73 -4.53 -17.43
N TYR A 448 9.75 -4.77 -16.55
CA TYR A 448 9.84 -4.60 -15.09
C TYR A 448 9.16 -5.77 -14.34
N GLN A 449 9.66 -6.11 -13.15
CA GLN A 449 8.98 -7.10 -12.31
C GLN A 449 7.63 -6.58 -11.81
N ALA A 450 6.65 -7.48 -11.78
CA ALA A 450 5.36 -7.33 -11.13
C ALA A 450 5.45 -7.70 -9.64
N TRP A 451 5.13 -6.74 -8.78
CA TRP A 451 5.02 -6.94 -7.34
C TRP A 451 3.57 -6.69 -6.95
N ARG A 452 2.88 -7.67 -6.36
CA ARG A 452 1.50 -7.47 -5.90
C ARG A 452 1.51 -6.59 -4.66
N LEU A 453 0.56 -5.67 -4.58
CA LEU A 453 0.32 -4.84 -3.41
C LEU A 453 -0.79 -5.49 -2.58
N TYR A 454 -0.42 -5.95 -1.38
CA TYR A 454 -1.35 -6.50 -0.39
C TYR A 454 -1.72 -5.45 0.65
N ASP A 455 -2.97 -5.45 1.09
CA ASP A 455 -3.44 -4.54 2.14
C ASP A 455 -3.00 -5.04 3.52
N ASP A 456 -2.37 -4.17 4.31
CA ASP A 456 -2.04 -4.43 5.71
C ASP A 456 -3.27 -4.25 6.62
N VAL A 457 -4.28 -5.10 6.44
CA VAL A 457 -5.56 -5.04 7.18
C VAL A 457 -5.41 -5.25 8.69
N LEU A 458 -4.32 -5.89 9.12
CA LEU A 458 -3.97 -6.11 10.52
C LEU A 458 -3.11 -4.99 11.12
N ASP A 459 -2.76 -3.97 10.33
CA ASP A 459 -1.93 -2.84 10.77
C ASP A 459 -0.62 -3.31 11.44
N ALA A 460 -0.05 -4.40 10.92
CA ALA A 460 1.11 -5.11 11.46
C ALA A 460 2.43 -4.42 11.09
N PHE A 461 2.45 -3.67 10.00
CA PHE A 461 3.63 -3.03 9.46
C PHE A 461 3.69 -1.54 9.82
N THR A 462 4.88 -1.06 10.13
CA THR A 462 5.18 0.37 10.14
C THR A 462 5.06 0.91 8.70
N PHE A 463 5.63 0.16 7.74
CA PHE A 463 5.46 0.32 6.29
C PHE A 463 6.08 -0.89 5.55
N GLY A 464 5.65 -1.11 4.31
CA GLY A 464 6.30 -2.03 3.37
C GLY A 464 7.62 -1.48 2.85
N VAL A 465 8.49 -2.35 2.35
CA VAL A 465 9.76 -1.94 1.70
C VAL A 465 9.97 -2.68 0.39
N ILE A 466 10.69 -2.05 -0.53
CA ILE A 466 11.24 -2.68 -1.73
C ILE A 466 12.76 -2.48 -1.74
N PRO A 467 13.55 -3.45 -2.21
CA PRO A 467 14.98 -3.23 -2.43
C PRO A 467 15.19 -2.24 -3.58
N ASN A 468 16.28 -1.48 -3.56
CA ASN A 468 16.64 -0.64 -4.72
C ASN A 468 17.05 -1.50 -5.93
N SER A 469 17.60 -2.68 -5.67
CA SER A 469 18.07 -3.63 -6.68
C SER A 469 17.51 -5.03 -6.44
N ILE A 470 16.91 -5.63 -7.46
CA ILE A 470 16.32 -6.97 -7.38
C ILE A 470 17.36 -8.09 -7.35
N ASN A 471 18.61 -7.81 -7.78
CA ASN A 471 19.68 -8.82 -7.85
C ASN A 471 20.68 -8.71 -6.68
N GLY A 472 20.47 -7.75 -5.77
CA GLY A 472 21.32 -7.51 -4.61
C GLY A 472 22.62 -6.75 -4.92
N SER A 473 22.70 -6.04 -6.06
CA SER A 473 23.84 -5.16 -6.39
C SER A 473 23.90 -3.88 -5.53
N ASP A 474 22.80 -3.54 -4.86
CA ASP A 474 22.62 -2.41 -3.96
C ASP A 474 21.96 -2.94 -2.68
N ASP A 475 22.47 -2.53 -1.53
CA ASP A 475 21.99 -2.94 -0.21
C ASP A 475 20.92 -2.01 0.38
N GLY A 476 20.52 -1.00 -0.39
CA GLY A 476 19.51 -0.03 -0.04
C GLY A 476 18.09 -0.50 -0.34
N PHE A 477 17.17 0.13 0.38
CA PHE A 477 15.74 -0.11 0.32
C PHE A 477 15.01 1.22 0.17
N GLU A 478 13.75 1.12 -0.24
CA GLU A 478 12.80 2.21 -0.31
C GLU A 478 11.55 1.85 0.48
N ALA A 479 11.10 2.77 1.34
CA ALA A 479 9.86 2.62 2.07
C ALA A 479 8.68 2.91 1.14
N LEU A 480 7.68 2.03 1.16
CA LEU A 480 6.48 2.18 0.37
C LEU A 480 5.50 3.14 1.06
N SER A 481 5.03 4.14 0.33
CA SER A 481 4.08 5.15 0.80
C SER A 481 2.67 5.00 0.22
N SER A 482 2.39 3.89 -0.48
CA SER A 482 1.08 3.63 -1.06
C SER A 482 0.07 3.14 -0.03
N LEU A 483 -1.19 3.51 -0.24
CA LEU A 483 -2.34 3.01 0.48
C LEU A 483 -3.13 2.06 -0.44
N SER A 484 -3.98 1.24 0.18
CA SER A 484 -5.02 0.47 -0.51
C SER A 484 -5.92 1.38 -1.36
N ASP A 485 -6.64 0.80 -2.33
CA ASP A 485 -7.52 1.56 -3.25
C ASP A 485 -8.58 2.41 -2.52
N ASP A 486 -9.05 1.93 -1.37
CA ASP A 486 -10.00 2.63 -0.51
C ASP A 486 -9.35 3.63 0.47
N GLY A 487 -8.02 3.67 0.51
CA GLY A 487 -7.22 4.50 1.41
C GLY A 487 -7.23 4.07 2.88
N ALA A 488 -7.80 2.90 3.21
CA ALA A 488 -7.97 2.44 4.59
C ALA A 488 -6.71 1.78 5.17
N HIS A 489 -5.88 1.18 4.33
CA HIS A 489 -4.75 0.35 4.75
C HIS A 489 -3.45 0.76 4.05
N ARG A 490 -2.31 0.46 4.68
CA ARG A 490 -1.01 0.54 4.00
C ARG A 490 -0.90 -0.62 3.02
N SER A 491 -0.25 -0.41 1.88
CA SER A 491 0.08 -1.53 1.00
C SER A 491 1.45 -2.13 1.36
N ILE A 492 1.60 -3.43 1.16
CA ILE A 492 2.85 -4.17 1.23
C ILE A 492 3.14 -4.76 -0.15
N ALA A 493 4.26 -4.37 -0.75
CA ALA A 493 4.68 -4.89 -2.04
C ALA A 493 5.35 -6.25 -1.87
N VAL A 494 4.85 -7.25 -2.60
CA VAL A 494 5.31 -8.63 -2.52
C VAL A 494 5.62 -9.15 -3.93
N PRO A 495 6.86 -9.59 -4.21
CA PRO A 495 7.23 -10.10 -5.52
C PRO A 495 6.64 -11.48 -5.79
N SER A 496 6.53 -11.82 -7.08
CA SER A 496 6.19 -13.18 -7.52
C SER A 496 7.18 -14.22 -6.99
N ARG A 497 6.66 -15.36 -6.54
CA ARG A 497 7.44 -16.53 -6.13
C ARG A 497 8.23 -17.11 -7.30
N LEU A 498 7.74 -16.92 -8.52
CA LEU A 498 8.33 -17.44 -9.75
C LEU A 498 9.68 -16.78 -10.06
N TYR A 499 9.94 -15.58 -9.50
CA TYR A 499 11.23 -14.92 -9.68
C TYR A 499 12.39 -15.60 -8.97
N HIS A 500 12.08 -16.50 -8.05
CA HIS A 500 13.08 -17.06 -7.17
C HIS A 500 13.29 -18.52 -7.55
N PRO A 501 14.51 -18.88 -8.01
CA PRO A 501 14.80 -20.27 -8.30
C PRO A 501 14.72 -21.10 -7.02
N ALA A 502 14.59 -22.42 -7.20
CA ALA A 502 14.60 -23.35 -6.08
C ALA A 502 15.79 -23.09 -5.14
N PRO A 503 15.60 -23.19 -3.81
CA PRO A 503 16.67 -22.96 -2.84
C PRO A 503 17.95 -23.74 -3.17
N SER A 504 19.09 -23.08 -3.00
CA SER A 504 20.42 -23.67 -3.23
C SER A 504 21.32 -23.52 -2.01
N ILE A 505 22.47 -24.20 -1.99
CA ILE A 505 23.43 -24.08 -0.88
C ILE A 505 23.92 -22.63 -0.68
N ARG A 506 23.95 -21.81 -1.74
CA ARG A 506 24.36 -20.39 -1.68
C ARG A 506 23.20 -19.46 -1.34
N ARG A 507 22.00 -19.78 -1.82
CA ARG A 507 20.77 -19.02 -1.57
C ARG A 507 19.69 -19.92 -0.98
N PRO A 508 19.84 -20.34 0.29
CA PRO A 508 18.94 -21.31 0.91
C PRO A 508 17.58 -20.70 1.31
N LEU A 509 17.46 -19.37 1.33
CA LEU A 509 16.21 -18.64 1.58
C LEU A 509 15.60 -18.05 0.29
N SER A 510 16.02 -18.52 -0.89
CA SER A 510 15.49 -18.05 -2.19
C SER A 510 13.95 -18.09 -2.20
N GLY A 511 13.31 -16.92 -2.34
CA GLY A 511 11.85 -16.82 -2.44
C GLY A 511 11.10 -16.72 -1.10
N VAL A 512 11.82 -16.82 0.01
CA VAL A 512 11.23 -16.77 1.35
C VAL A 512 10.95 -15.32 1.75
N ARG A 513 9.69 -14.97 2.06
CA ARG A 513 9.30 -13.61 2.44
C ARG A 513 9.36 -13.48 3.96
N ILE A 514 10.11 -12.49 4.42
CA ILE A 514 10.44 -12.29 5.83
C ILE A 514 10.16 -10.83 6.18
N SER A 515 9.46 -10.60 7.30
CA SER A 515 9.43 -9.28 7.91
C SER A 515 10.55 -9.13 8.94
N ILE A 516 11.01 -7.89 9.14
CA ILE A 516 11.94 -7.56 10.22
C ILE A 516 11.30 -6.50 11.12
N THR A 517 11.61 -6.52 12.41
CA THR A 517 11.17 -5.46 13.32
C THR A 517 11.70 -4.09 12.88
N ASP A 518 10.91 -3.04 13.10
CA ASP A 518 11.30 -1.67 12.82
C ASP A 518 12.58 -1.22 13.55
N ALA A 519 12.98 -1.93 14.61
CA ALA A 519 14.24 -1.71 15.32
C ALA A 519 15.50 -2.15 14.55
N VAL A 520 15.34 -2.80 13.38
CA VAL A 520 16.44 -3.22 12.49
C VAL A 520 16.61 -2.20 11.37
N SER A 521 17.81 -1.61 11.31
CA SER A 521 18.22 -0.66 10.28
C SER A 521 18.19 -1.27 8.87
N LEU A 522 17.67 -0.49 7.92
CA LEU A 522 17.71 -0.77 6.48
C LEU A 522 18.12 0.52 5.79
N GLN A 523 19.18 0.48 4.98
CA GLN A 523 19.68 1.64 4.27
C GLN A 523 18.59 2.26 3.39
N GLY A 524 18.38 3.57 3.49
CA GLY A 524 17.35 4.30 2.73
C GLY A 524 15.96 4.28 3.35
N VAL A 525 15.78 3.59 4.48
CA VAL A 525 14.50 3.43 5.18
C VAL A 525 14.64 3.86 6.63
N GLN A 526 13.72 4.69 7.11
CA GLN A 526 13.74 5.15 8.50
C GLN A 526 13.53 4.00 9.50
N THR A 527 14.18 4.07 10.65
CA THR A 527 13.87 3.25 11.83
C THR A 527 13.09 4.13 12.81
N THR A 528 11.84 3.78 13.11
CA THR A 528 10.93 4.66 13.88
C THR A 528 10.84 4.30 15.36
N MET A 529 11.13 3.04 15.71
CA MET A 529 10.94 2.46 17.06
C MET A 529 9.53 2.67 17.61
N SER A 530 8.53 2.79 16.72
CA SER A 530 7.15 3.19 17.05
C SER A 530 7.07 4.45 17.93
N SER A 531 8.03 5.36 17.79
CA SER A 531 8.16 6.57 18.59
C SER A 531 8.21 7.80 17.70
N ARG A 532 7.27 8.74 17.92
CA ARG A 532 7.27 10.02 17.23
C ARG A 532 8.50 10.85 17.59
N ALA A 533 8.95 10.77 18.84
CA ALA A 533 10.14 11.49 19.30
C ALA A 533 11.42 10.96 18.63
N TRP A 534 11.55 9.63 18.50
CA TRP A 534 12.65 9.01 17.77
C TRP A 534 12.66 9.44 16.30
N THR A 535 11.51 9.32 15.65
CA THR A 535 11.29 9.70 14.23
C THR A 535 11.65 11.16 13.97
N GLN A 536 11.25 12.09 14.85
CA GLN A 536 11.56 13.52 14.75
C GLN A 536 13.04 13.85 14.88
N LEU A 537 13.76 13.09 15.72
CA LEU A 537 15.17 13.33 15.94
C LEU A 537 16.02 12.87 14.75
N TYR A 538 15.84 11.61 14.36
CA TYR A 538 16.75 10.92 13.44
C TYR A 538 16.34 10.98 11.97
N GLY A 539 15.05 11.17 11.64
CA GLY A 539 14.62 11.18 10.23
C GLY A 539 14.99 9.89 9.50
N THR A 540 15.22 9.98 8.18
CA THR A 540 15.61 8.85 7.31
C THR A 540 17.13 8.60 7.26
N GLU A 541 17.93 9.29 8.08
CA GLU A 541 19.39 9.10 8.11
C GLU A 541 19.72 7.80 8.87
N ASP A 542 20.03 6.73 8.13
CA ASP A 542 20.44 5.44 8.69
C ASP A 542 21.90 5.13 8.29
N PRO A 543 22.78 4.71 9.23
CA PRO A 543 24.17 4.33 8.94
C PRO A 543 24.38 3.12 8.01
N GLY A 544 23.32 2.42 7.58
CA GLY A 544 23.38 1.33 6.59
C GLY A 544 22.49 0.15 6.95
N THR A 545 22.36 -0.83 6.05
CA THR A 545 21.57 -2.04 6.30
C THR A 545 22.22 -2.89 7.40
N ALA A 546 21.44 -3.31 8.40
CA ALA A 546 21.92 -4.12 9.50
C ALA A 546 22.56 -5.42 8.99
N LYS A 547 23.69 -5.84 9.56
CA LYS A 547 24.43 -7.03 9.07
C LYS A 547 23.59 -8.30 9.08
N PHE A 548 22.67 -8.41 10.04
CA PHE A 548 21.74 -9.53 10.09
C PHE A 548 20.74 -9.50 8.93
N ALA A 549 20.14 -8.35 8.64
CA ALA A 549 19.23 -8.17 7.50
C ALA A 549 19.96 -8.43 6.18
N GLN A 550 21.18 -7.89 6.02
CA GLN A 550 21.99 -8.14 4.82
C GLN A 550 22.27 -9.64 4.64
N ARG A 551 22.62 -10.36 5.71
CA ARG A 551 22.83 -11.81 5.64
C ARG A 551 21.58 -12.57 5.19
N LEU A 552 20.38 -12.15 5.56
CA LEU A 552 19.13 -12.74 5.07
C LEU A 552 18.98 -12.52 3.56
N VAL A 553 19.21 -11.29 3.08
CA VAL A 553 19.17 -10.93 1.66
C VAL A 553 20.21 -11.72 0.86
N ASP A 554 21.44 -11.85 1.37
CA ASP A 554 22.52 -12.61 0.73
C ASP A 554 22.15 -14.10 0.56
N MET A 555 21.39 -14.65 1.52
CA MET A 555 20.84 -16.00 1.46
C MET A 555 19.60 -16.13 0.56
N GLY A 556 19.13 -15.04 -0.05
CA GLY A 556 18.01 -15.01 -1.00
C GLY A 556 16.64 -14.69 -0.39
N ALA A 557 16.58 -14.31 0.89
CA ALA A 557 15.33 -13.90 1.52
C ALA A 557 14.85 -12.54 1.00
N ILE A 558 13.54 -12.34 1.04
CA ILE A 558 12.87 -11.13 0.59
C ILE A 558 12.35 -10.40 1.82
N ILE A 559 12.93 -9.24 2.11
CA ILE A 559 12.44 -8.37 3.18
C ILE A 559 11.27 -7.56 2.62
N VAL A 560 10.05 -7.87 3.05
CA VAL A 560 8.81 -7.27 2.53
C VAL A 560 8.38 -6.00 3.27
N GLY A 561 8.87 -5.81 4.50
CA GLY A 561 8.49 -4.65 5.30
C GLY A 561 9.07 -4.66 6.70
N LYS A 562 8.89 -3.52 7.38
CA LYS A 562 9.27 -3.30 8.77
C LYS A 562 8.03 -3.45 9.65
N THR A 563 7.99 -4.47 10.51
CA THR A 563 6.85 -4.71 11.41
C THR A 563 6.94 -3.86 12.67
N LYS A 564 5.79 -3.42 13.17
CA LYS A 564 5.73 -2.59 14.37
C LYS A 564 6.22 -3.33 15.60
N SER A 565 7.05 -2.65 16.39
CA SER A 565 7.21 -2.93 17.81
C SER A 565 6.34 -1.99 18.64
N SER A 566 6.16 -2.24 19.94
CA SER A 566 5.66 -1.22 20.85
C SER A 566 6.72 -0.13 21.06
N GLN A 567 6.34 1.04 21.61
CA GLN A 567 7.24 2.21 21.66
C GLN A 567 8.58 1.87 22.35
N LEU A 568 9.68 2.09 21.63
CA LEU A 568 11.05 1.76 22.05
C LEU A 568 11.25 0.29 22.47
N ASP A 569 10.47 -0.62 21.89
CA ASP A 569 10.46 -2.05 22.21
C ASP A 569 10.01 -2.38 23.65
N SER A 570 9.39 -1.42 24.34
CA SER A 570 9.08 -1.51 25.78
C SER A 570 7.68 -0.99 26.15
N GLY A 571 6.99 -0.31 25.24
CA GLY A 571 5.66 0.27 25.47
C GLY A 571 4.54 -0.77 25.56
N ARG A 572 3.40 -0.36 26.13
CA ARG A 572 2.16 -1.16 26.15
C ARG A 572 0.92 -0.35 25.80
N GLU A 573 1.06 0.96 25.69
CA GLU A 573 -0.06 1.88 25.59
C GLU A 573 -0.44 2.23 24.15
N TRP A 574 0.50 2.09 23.19
CA TRP A 574 0.24 2.32 21.77
C TRP A 574 -0.34 3.72 21.47
N VAL A 575 0.26 4.73 22.09
CA VAL A 575 -0.15 6.14 22.00
C VAL A 575 0.37 6.79 20.73
N ASP A 576 1.62 6.50 20.37
CA ASP A 576 2.27 7.11 19.19
C ASP A 576 1.87 6.44 17.87
N VAL A 577 1.55 5.14 17.93
CA VAL A 577 1.08 4.32 16.80
C VAL A 577 0.01 3.36 17.29
N GLU A 578 -0.94 3.04 16.43
CA GLU A 578 -1.96 2.05 16.73
C GLU A 578 -1.38 0.62 16.77
N ALA A 579 -1.84 -0.18 17.73
CA ALA A 579 -1.41 -1.56 17.93
C ALA A 579 -1.80 -2.45 16.73
N PRO A 580 -1.04 -3.49 16.37
CA PRO A 580 -1.50 -4.48 15.39
C PRO A 580 -2.77 -5.21 15.85
N TRP A 581 -3.58 -5.71 14.92
CA TRP A 581 -4.73 -6.56 15.21
C TRP A 581 -4.31 -8.01 15.38
N ASN A 582 -4.77 -8.67 16.44
CA ASN A 582 -4.55 -10.11 16.62
C ASN A 582 -5.59 -10.86 15.79
N PRO A 583 -5.21 -11.62 14.75
CA PRO A 583 -6.17 -12.26 13.87
C PRO A 583 -6.87 -13.46 14.49
N ARG A 584 -6.52 -13.90 15.71
CA ARG A 584 -7.06 -15.12 16.35
C ARG A 584 -8.43 -14.91 16.99
N GLY A 585 -9.21 -16.00 17.03
CA GLY A 585 -10.51 -16.03 17.71
C GLY A 585 -11.47 -14.96 17.16
N ASP A 586 -11.89 -14.05 18.02
CA ASP A 586 -12.77 -12.94 17.64
C ASP A 586 -12.10 -11.80 16.85
N GLY A 587 -10.77 -11.76 16.76
CA GLY A 587 -10.04 -10.69 16.06
C GLY A 587 -9.82 -9.42 16.88
N TYR A 588 -10.27 -9.36 18.14
CA TYR A 588 -10.22 -8.17 19.00
C TYR A 588 -9.39 -8.36 20.28
N GLN A 589 -8.73 -9.51 20.41
CA GLN A 589 -7.77 -9.74 21.48
C GLN A 589 -6.58 -8.77 21.36
N SER A 590 -5.99 -8.42 22.50
CA SER A 590 -4.76 -7.63 22.55
C SER A 590 -3.61 -8.36 21.86
N SER A 591 -2.86 -7.64 21.05
CA SER A 591 -1.62 -8.14 20.42
C SER A 591 -0.40 -8.05 21.35
N GLY A 592 -0.58 -7.51 22.56
CA GLY A 592 0.48 -7.36 23.54
C GLY A 592 1.63 -6.46 23.06
N GLY A 593 2.84 -6.78 23.51
CA GLY A 593 4.09 -6.13 23.11
C GLY A 593 5.29 -7.05 23.39
N SER A 594 6.50 -6.73 22.97
CA SER A 594 6.85 -5.60 22.11
C SER A 594 6.74 -5.95 20.62
N ALA A 595 6.96 -7.20 20.22
CA ALA A 595 7.01 -7.64 18.83
C ALA A 595 5.64 -7.89 18.16
N ALA A 596 4.62 -7.10 18.49
CA ALA A 596 3.22 -7.35 18.08
C ALA A 596 3.04 -7.46 16.56
N GLY A 597 3.73 -6.64 15.76
CA GLY A 597 3.61 -6.66 14.30
C GLY A 597 4.13 -7.97 13.68
N ALA A 598 5.20 -8.53 14.26
CA ALA A 598 5.74 -9.82 13.84
C ALA A 598 4.74 -10.95 14.13
N GLY A 599 4.11 -10.93 15.31
CA GLY A 599 3.07 -11.90 15.68
C GLY A 599 1.85 -11.82 14.78
N ALA A 600 1.29 -10.62 14.59
CA ALA A 600 0.12 -10.37 13.76
C ALA A 600 0.38 -10.75 12.28
N GLY A 601 1.51 -10.32 11.72
CA GLY A 601 1.87 -10.63 10.33
C GLY A 601 2.02 -12.13 10.08
N VAL A 602 2.80 -12.85 10.91
CA VAL A 602 3.03 -14.29 10.74
C VAL A 602 1.76 -15.09 11.03
N SER A 603 0.90 -14.67 11.95
CA SER A 603 -0.35 -15.40 12.21
C SER A 603 -1.47 -15.05 11.24
N GLY A 604 -1.40 -13.91 10.56
CA GLY A 604 -2.49 -13.37 9.74
C GLY A 604 -2.33 -13.55 8.25
N TYR A 605 -1.15 -13.26 7.70
CA TYR A 605 -0.96 -13.14 6.25
C TYR A 605 -0.44 -14.42 5.61
N GLU A 606 -1.25 -15.04 4.75
CA GLU A 606 -0.88 -16.25 3.99
C GLU A 606 0.42 -16.08 3.20
N TRP A 607 0.63 -14.91 2.60
CA TRP A 607 1.79 -14.60 1.78
C TRP A 607 3.10 -14.40 2.56
N MET A 608 3.08 -14.37 3.90
CA MET A 608 4.23 -14.13 4.77
C MET A 608 4.65 -15.39 5.55
N GLU A 609 5.89 -15.86 5.42
CA GLU A 609 6.34 -17.12 6.06
C GLU A 609 7.02 -16.93 7.42
N HIS A 610 7.82 -15.87 7.56
CA HIS A 610 8.62 -15.63 8.75
C HIS A 610 8.60 -14.18 9.20
N ALA A 611 8.86 -13.99 10.49
CA ALA A 611 9.22 -12.69 11.04
C ALA A 611 10.45 -12.82 11.93
N VAL A 612 11.23 -11.75 11.96
CA VAL A 612 12.33 -11.57 12.88
C VAL A 612 12.07 -10.33 13.73
N ALA A 613 12.17 -10.48 15.05
CA ALA A 613 12.01 -9.37 15.99
C ALA A 613 12.95 -9.50 17.18
N ALA A 614 13.00 -8.47 18.01
CA ALA A 614 13.81 -8.47 19.22
C ALA A 614 13.11 -9.31 20.31
N ASP A 615 13.91 -9.90 21.19
CA ASP A 615 13.42 -10.50 22.42
C ASP A 615 14.35 -10.10 23.56
N SER A 616 13.82 -9.35 24.52
CA SER A 616 14.47 -8.99 25.78
C SER A 616 13.66 -9.59 26.91
N PHE A 617 13.11 -8.80 27.83
CA PHE A 617 12.13 -9.30 28.81
C PHE A 617 10.80 -9.67 28.14
N GLU A 618 10.38 -8.84 27.20
CA GLU A 618 9.22 -9.05 26.34
C GLU A 618 9.72 -9.19 24.89
N GLY A 619 8.90 -9.74 24.00
CA GLY A 619 9.33 -10.00 22.61
C GLY A 619 8.61 -11.17 21.97
N VAL A 620 9.31 -11.94 21.14
CA VAL A 620 8.68 -12.98 20.30
C VAL A 620 8.05 -14.11 21.08
N ARG A 621 8.50 -14.42 22.30
CA ARG A 621 7.91 -15.50 23.11
C ARG A 621 6.48 -15.20 23.50
N GLU A 622 6.23 -13.97 23.94
CA GLU A 622 4.89 -13.46 24.23
C GLU A 622 4.01 -13.54 22.98
N GLN A 623 4.57 -13.17 21.83
CA GLN A 623 3.86 -13.19 20.57
C GLN A 623 3.54 -14.61 20.09
N GLY A 624 4.44 -15.57 20.32
CA GLY A 624 4.23 -16.98 20.02
C GLY A 624 3.03 -17.57 20.78
N ARG A 625 2.85 -17.21 22.07
CA ARG A 625 1.69 -17.67 22.86
C ARG A 625 0.39 -16.92 22.51
N LEU A 626 0.43 -15.61 22.28
CA LEU A 626 -0.77 -14.81 21.96
C LEU A 626 -1.31 -15.09 20.55
N HIS A 627 -0.41 -15.25 19.58
CA HIS A 627 -0.75 -15.45 18.18
C HIS A 627 -0.74 -16.93 17.77
N GLY A 628 -0.35 -17.84 18.67
CA GLY A 628 -0.34 -19.27 18.42
C GLY A 628 0.58 -19.67 17.27
N VAL A 629 1.81 -19.14 17.25
CA VAL A 629 2.83 -19.43 16.23
C VAL A 629 4.09 -19.93 16.91
N TYR A 630 4.91 -20.72 16.20
CA TYR A 630 6.18 -21.16 16.75
C TYR A 630 7.11 -19.95 16.86
N SER A 631 7.70 -19.74 18.03
CA SER A 631 8.65 -18.65 18.25
C SER A 631 9.88 -19.14 19.00
N LEU A 632 11.05 -18.81 18.51
CA LEU A 632 12.33 -19.09 19.16
C LEU A 632 13.00 -17.78 19.56
N ARG A 633 13.21 -17.60 20.87
CA ARG A 633 14.27 -16.72 21.38
C ARG A 633 15.58 -17.47 21.28
N THR A 634 16.58 -16.90 20.60
CA THR A 634 17.91 -17.53 20.49
C THR A 634 18.72 -17.40 21.78
N SER A 635 19.75 -18.23 21.93
CA SER A 635 20.75 -18.04 22.99
C SER A 635 21.41 -16.67 22.86
N ALA A 636 21.82 -16.08 23.98
CA ALA A 636 22.55 -14.82 23.97
C ALA A 636 23.82 -14.96 23.12
N PHE A 637 24.11 -13.95 22.28
CA PHE A 637 25.24 -13.93 21.34
C PHE A 637 25.26 -14.99 20.24
N ALA A 638 24.22 -15.83 20.13
CA ALA A 638 24.17 -16.88 19.11
C ALA A 638 24.02 -16.33 17.70
N VAL A 639 23.60 -15.07 17.55
CA VAL A 639 23.59 -14.33 16.29
C VAL A 639 24.60 -13.18 16.41
N PRO A 640 25.86 -13.37 15.97
CA PRO A 640 26.93 -12.39 16.15
C PRO A 640 26.66 -11.04 15.48
N GLN A 641 25.81 -11.03 14.44
CA GLN A 641 25.45 -9.84 13.67
C GLN A 641 24.44 -8.93 14.37
N LEU A 642 23.86 -9.35 15.51
CA LEU A 642 22.81 -8.59 16.23
C LEU A 642 23.23 -7.18 16.63
N ARG A 643 24.51 -6.94 16.92
CA ARG A 643 24.97 -5.63 17.43
C ARG A 643 25.20 -4.57 16.35
N SER A 644 24.93 -4.88 15.08
CA SER A 644 25.23 -4.00 13.96
C SER A 644 23.96 -3.53 13.28
N GLY A 645 23.46 -2.36 13.69
CA GLY A 645 22.26 -1.74 13.11
C GLY A 645 20.95 -2.31 13.66
N TRP A 646 20.94 -2.85 14.88
CA TRP A 646 19.72 -3.27 15.56
C TRP A 646 19.65 -2.60 16.93
N LYS A 647 18.55 -1.93 17.23
CA LYS A 647 18.28 -1.29 18.53
C LYS A 647 17.48 -2.21 19.45
N PHE A 648 17.83 -2.20 20.73
CA PHE A 648 17.16 -2.95 21.79
C PHE A 648 16.78 -2.00 22.92
N ASP A 649 15.89 -2.45 23.80
CA ASP A 649 15.62 -1.84 25.09
C ASP A 649 16.69 -2.18 26.15
N SER A 650 17.36 -3.34 26.03
CA SER A 650 18.56 -3.68 26.80
C SER A 650 19.46 -4.65 26.03
N GLU A 651 20.69 -4.25 25.72
CA GLU A 651 21.67 -5.13 25.06
C GLU A 651 22.06 -6.34 25.90
N THR A 652 21.99 -6.21 27.22
CA THR A 652 22.34 -7.28 28.17
C THR A 652 21.37 -8.46 28.10
N PHE A 653 20.09 -8.17 27.89
CA PHE A 653 19.02 -9.17 27.85
C PHE A 653 18.55 -9.47 26.43
N ALA A 654 19.07 -8.78 25.42
CA ALA A 654 18.69 -8.94 24.03
C ALA A 654 19.07 -10.31 23.42
N ALA A 655 18.17 -10.83 22.59
CA ALA A 655 18.40 -11.95 21.68
C ALA A 655 17.62 -11.75 20.37
N ALA A 656 17.99 -12.52 19.34
CA ALA A 656 17.17 -12.62 18.14
C ALA A 656 15.90 -13.42 18.46
N GLY A 657 14.77 -12.94 18.00
CA GLY A 657 13.52 -13.68 17.98
C GLY A 657 13.16 -14.10 16.56
N LEU A 658 12.91 -15.40 16.36
CA LEU A 658 12.51 -15.98 15.08
C LEU A 658 11.09 -16.54 15.19
N MET A 659 10.22 -16.27 14.21
CA MET A 659 8.82 -16.71 14.22
C MET A 659 8.43 -17.38 12.90
N SER A 660 7.59 -18.42 12.98
CA SER A 660 6.98 -19.05 11.81
C SER A 660 5.67 -19.77 12.16
N ARG A 661 4.80 -19.93 11.17
CA ARG A 661 3.64 -20.84 11.27
C ARG A 661 4.03 -22.32 11.17
N ASN A 662 5.24 -22.65 10.72
CA ASN A 662 5.67 -24.02 10.48
C ASN A 662 6.98 -24.31 11.22
N LEU A 663 6.98 -25.38 12.01
CA LEU A 663 8.14 -25.79 12.80
C LEU A 663 9.32 -26.24 11.91
N HIS A 664 9.04 -26.84 10.75
CA HIS A 664 10.09 -27.19 9.79
C HIS A 664 10.78 -25.94 9.23
N ASP A 665 10.00 -24.93 8.87
CA ASP A 665 10.53 -23.72 8.27
C ASP A 665 11.29 -22.88 9.31
N LEU A 666 10.80 -22.84 10.55
CA LEU A 666 11.52 -22.23 11.68
C LEU A 666 12.86 -22.94 11.95
N LEU A 667 12.89 -24.28 11.91
CA LEU A 667 14.13 -25.07 12.02
C LEU A 667 15.13 -24.73 10.92
N SER A 668 14.65 -24.61 9.68
CA SER A 668 15.48 -24.23 8.53
C SER A 668 16.05 -22.83 8.71
N LEU A 669 15.23 -21.86 9.10
CA LEU A 669 15.68 -20.48 9.36
C LEU A 669 16.71 -20.41 10.51
N ALA A 670 16.46 -21.12 11.61
CA ALA A 670 17.38 -21.15 12.75
C ALA A 670 18.75 -21.73 12.38
N ARG A 671 18.80 -22.82 11.62
CA ARG A 671 20.06 -23.42 11.13
C ARG A 671 20.91 -22.47 10.30
N LEU A 672 20.25 -21.56 9.57
CA LEU A 672 20.90 -20.62 8.67
C LEU A 672 21.37 -19.34 9.36
N THR A 673 20.74 -18.96 10.47
CA THR A 673 20.92 -17.65 11.10
C THR A 673 21.72 -17.72 12.41
N VAL A 674 21.54 -18.78 13.18
CA VAL A 674 22.23 -19.01 14.46
C VAL A 674 23.64 -19.55 14.19
N ASN A 675 24.66 -19.07 14.92
CA ASN A 675 26.05 -19.51 14.81
C ASN A 675 26.22 -20.85 15.54
N THR A 676 26.71 -21.87 14.83
CA THR A 676 26.46 -23.27 15.21
C THR A 676 27.69 -24.00 15.76
N SER A 677 27.70 -24.21 17.07
CA SER A 677 28.22 -25.42 17.73
C SER A 677 27.10 -26.44 18.04
N SER A 678 25.90 -26.21 17.50
CA SER A 678 24.61 -26.73 17.98
C SER A 678 23.88 -27.73 17.07
N ILE A 679 24.34 -27.93 15.83
CA ILE A 679 23.64 -28.73 14.81
C ILE A 679 23.66 -30.24 15.12
N ASP A 680 24.74 -30.70 15.77
CA ASP A 680 25.00 -32.11 16.04
C ASP A 680 24.87 -32.48 17.53
N LYS A 681 24.21 -31.63 18.34
CA LYS A 681 23.96 -31.96 19.77
C LYS A 681 23.00 -33.15 19.87
N ALA A 682 23.34 -34.11 20.73
CA ALA A 682 22.45 -35.23 21.02
C ALA A 682 21.20 -34.75 21.78
N TYR A 683 20.08 -35.46 21.61
CA TYR A 683 18.86 -35.17 22.35
C TYR A 683 19.04 -35.33 23.87
N PRO A 684 18.31 -34.55 24.69
CA PRO A 684 18.47 -34.47 26.14
C PRO A 684 18.16 -35.82 26.83
N LYS A 685 18.91 -36.13 27.89
CA LYS A 685 18.71 -37.32 28.75
C LYS A 685 17.84 -37.04 29.98
N ARG A 686 17.44 -35.78 30.18
CA ARG A 686 16.64 -35.33 31.31
C ARG A 686 15.68 -34.23 30.88
N ILE A 687 14.44 -34.36 31.34
CA ILE A 687 13.40 -33.33 31.22
C ILE A 687 13.09 -32.86 32.63
N ILE A 688 13.07 -31.55 32.84
CA ILE A 688 12.54 -30.94 34.06
C ILE A 688 11.25 -30.21 33.70
N TYR A 689 10.23 -30.36 34.52
CA TYR A 689 9.00 -29.56 34.43
C TYR A 689 8.93 -28.62 35.62
N LEU A 690 8.89 -27.31 35.36
CA LEU A 690 8.82 -26.31 36.42
C LEU A 690 7.39 -26.11 36.89
N GLN A 691 7.12 -26.60 38.10
CA GLN A 691 5.82 -26.46 38.74
C GLN A 691 5.54 -25.03 39.21
N ASP A 692 6.56 -24.18 39.33
CA ASP A 692 6.40 -22.77 39.69
C ASP A 692 5.51 -22.01 38.68
N TYR A 693 5.45 -22.50 37.43
CA TYR A 693 4.71 -21.87 36.33
C TYR A 693 3.52 -22.70 35.84
N ALA A 694 3.15 -23.78 36.56
CA ALA A 694 2.05 -24.65 36.19
C ALA A 694 0.76 -23.87 35.87
N PRO A 695 0.01 -24.25 34.81
CA PRO A 695 -1.24 -23.58 34.48
C PRO A 695 -2.23 -23.58 35.64
N ALA A 696 -3.00 -22.51 35.76
CA ALA A 696 -3.95 -22.35 36.87
C ALA A 696 -5.21 -23.22 36.74
N SER A 697 -5.58 -23.60 35.51
CA SER A 697 -6.77 -24.44 35.25
C SER A 697 -6.39 -25.91 35.05
N GLU A 698 -7.27 -26.82 35.45
CA GLU A 698 -7.07 -28.26 35.27
C GLU A 698 -7.02 -28.65 33.78
N ASP A 699 -7.82 -27.98 32.95
CA ASP A 699 -7.85 -28.21 31.50
C ASP A 699 -6.54 -27.80 30.83
N ASP A 700 -6.02 -26.61 31.16
CA ASP A 700 -4.73 -26.14 30.67
C ASP A 700 -3.58 -27.03 31.17
N GLN A 701 -3.63 -27.46 32.44
CA GLN A 701 -2.64 -28.38 33.00
C GLN A 701 -2.65 -29.73 32.27
N SER A 702 -3.83 -30.24 31.90
CA SER A 702 -3.98 -31.47 31.13
C SER A 702 -3.37 -31.34 29.72
N LEU A 703 -3.56 -30.20 29.04
CA LEU A 703 -2.91 -29.93 27.76
C LEU A 703 -1.38 -29.92 27.89
N ASP A 704 -0.88 -29.24 28.91
CA ASP A 704 0.55 -29.13 29.17
C ASP A 704 1.17 -30.50 29.53
N ASP A 705 0.45 -31.33 30.31
CA ASP A 705 0.83 -32.71 30.60
C ASP A 705 0.87 -33.59 29.34
N MET A 706 -0.01 -33.38 28.37
CA MET A 706 0.06 -34.07 27.09
C MET A 706 1.31 -33.68 26.29
N PHE A 707 1.69 -32.40 26.30
CA PHE A 707 2.93 -31.95 25.66
C PHE A 707 4.16 -32.60 26.31
N VAL A 708 4.22 -32.62 27.64
CA VAL A 708 5.26 -33.33 28.40
C VAL A 708 5.29 -34.81 28.02
N ALA A 709 4.14 -35.48 28.00
CA ALA A 709 4.04 -36.90 27.68
C ALA A 709 4.54 -37.25 26.27
N VAL A 710 4.35 -36.36 25.29
CA VAL A 710 4.90 -36.53 23.93
C VAL A 710 6.43 -36.54 23.96
N LEU A 711 7.05 -35.61 24.68
CA LEU A 711 8.51 -35.54 24.82
C LEU A 711 9.06 -36.74 25.61
N GLU A 712 8.41 -37.11 26.72
CA GLU A 712 8.76 -38.29 27.51
C GLU A 712 8.75 -39.56 26.66
N LYS A 713 7.68 -39.77 25.87
CA LYS A 713 7.53 -40.94 25.01
C LYS A 713 8.58 -40.96 23.92
N PHE A 714 8.91 -39.81 23.33
CA PHE A 714 9.92 -39.71 22.28
C PHE A 714 11.34 -40.00 22.82
N LEU A 715 11.67 -39.44 23.98
CA LEU A 715 13.01 -39.55 24.57
C LEU A 715 13.20 -40.82 25.41
N GLY A 716 12.12 -41.50 25.78
CA GLY A 716 12.17 -42.69 26.64
C GLY A 716 12.55 -42.36 28.09
N ILE A 717 12.27 -41.15 28.54
CA ILE A 717 12.59 -40.63 29.89
C ILE A 717 11.34 -40.04 30.54
N LYS A 718 11.34 -39.95 31.88
CA LYS A 718 10.30 -39.29 32.63
C LYS A 718 10.73 -37.89 33.07
N ALA A 719 9.79 -36.96 33.06
CA ALA A 719 10.04 -35.59 33.49
C ALA A 719 10.13 -35.51 35.01
N ASP A 720 11.20 -34.89 35.50
CA ASP A 720 11.34 -34.52 36.89
C ASP A 720 10.52 -33.25 37.13
N ARG A 721 9.41 -33.37 37.86
CA ARG A 721 8.59 -32.22 38.26
C ARG A 721 9.20 -31.61 39.53
N MET A 722 9.56 -30.33 39.48
CA MET A 722 10.17 -29.64 40.63
C MET A 722 9.77 -28.17 40.69
N ARG A 723 9.99 -27.59 41.87
CA ARG A 723 9.90 -26.15 42.12
C ARG A 723 11.30 -25.56 42.27
N LEU A 724 11.58 -24.46 41.56
CA LEU A 724 12.86 -23.76 41.64
C LEU A 724 13.14 -23.26 43.06
N SER A 725 12.10 -22.80 43.76
CA SER A 725 12.17 -22.36 45.15
C SER A 725 12.67 -23.49 46.08
N GLU A 726 12.10 -24.68 45.97
CA GLU A 726 12.51 -25.85 46.76
C GLU A 726 13.93 -26.32 46.41
N ALA A 727 14.28 -26.29 45.12
CA ALA A 727 15.64 -26.62 44.67
C ALA A 727 16.67 -25.62 45.21
N TRP A 728 16.31 -24.33 45.26
CA TRP A 728 17.16 -23.27 45.82
C TRP A 728 17.36 -23.46 47.32
N ASP A 729 16.29 -23.71 48.07
CA ASP A 729 16.37 -23.90 49.52
C ASP A 729 17.17 -25.17 49.89
N ALA A 730 17.13 -26.19 49.05
CA ALA A 730 17.90 -27.42 49.22
C ALA A 730 19.41 -27.24 48.91
N ASN A 731 19.76 -26.38 47.96
CA ASN A 731 21.15 -26.15 47.54
C ASN A 731 21.43 -24.64 47.28
N PRO A 732 21.37 -23.76 48.29
CA PRO A 732 21.51 -22.33 48.07
C PRO A 732 22.95 -21.95 47.73
N PRO A 733 23.18 -21.02 46.78
CA PRO A 733 24.54 -20.59 46.43
C PRO A 733 25.16 -19.71 47.53
N ASN A 734 26.46 -19.87 47.76
CA ASN A 734 27.26 -19.03 48.67
C ASN A 734 26.71 -18.92 50.11
N ASP A 735 26.06 -19.97 50.64
CA ASP A 735 25.43 -20.00 51.98
C ASP A 735 24.43 -18.85 52.24
N THR A 736 23.81 -18.32 51.19
CA THR A 736 22.78 -17.28 51.35
C THR A 736 21.61 -17.81 52.18
N LYS A 737 21.14 -16.99 53.13
CA LYS A 737 19.93 -17.29 53.92
C LYS A 737 18.64 -16.75 53.28
N ARG A 738 18.75 -16.07 52.13
CA ARG A 738 17.60 -15.51 51.41
C ARG A 738 16.94 -16.60 50.59
N SER A 739 15.61 -16.62 50.62
CA SER A 739 14.82 -17.41 49.66
C SER A 739 15.10 -16.97 48.22
N LEU A 740 14.81 -17.82 47.25
CA LEU A 740 14.97 -17.49 45.83
C LEU A 740 14.21 -16.21 45.45
N GLU A 741 12.97 -16.09 45.95
CA GLU A 741 12.12 -14.93 45.71
C GLU A 741 12.76 -13.64 46.24
N GLU A 742 13.23 -13.62 47.49
CA GLU A 742 13.94 -12.47 48.06
C GLU A 742 15.25 -12.18 47.34
N TYR A 743 15.98 -13.22 46.93
CA TYR A 743 17.26 -13.10 46.25
C TYR A 743 17.11 -12.57 44.82
N MET A 744 15.99 -12.82 44.15
CA MET A 744 15.75 -12.38 42.77
C MET A 744 14.69 -11.28 42.65
N ARG A 745 14.10 -10.81 43.76
CA ARG A 745 12.97 -9.88 43.76
C ARG A 745 13.15 -8.67 42.83
N GLU A 746 14.17 -7.86 43.07
CA GLU A 746 14.38 -6.59 42.37
C GLU A 746 15.46 -6.67 41.28
N ALA A 747 16.42 -7.60 41.42
CA ALA A 747 17.64 -7.61 40.62
C ALA A 747 17.39 -7.69 39.10
N PRO A 748 16.51 -8.58 38.59
CA PRO A 748 16.22 -8.66 37.15
C PRO A 748 15.69 -7.36 36.57
N PHE A 749 14.60 -6.85 37.15
CA PHE A 749 13.87 -5.72 36.58
C PHE A 749 14.62 -4.40 36.77
N SER A 750 15.25 -4.15 37.94
CA SER A 750 16.10 -2.97 38.13
C SER A 750 17.30 -2.97 37.20
N SER A 751 17.95 -4.12 36.97
CA SER A 751 19.06 -4.20 36.00
C SER A 751 18.61 -3.87 34.58
N PHE A 752 17.46 -4.40 34.17
CA PHE A 752 16.87 -4.10 32.88
C PHE A 752 16.52 -2.61 32.73
N CYS A 753 15.86 -2.02 33.74
CA CYS A 753 15.51 -0.60 33.74
C CYS A 753 16.74 0.31 33.70
N TYR A 754 17.81 -0.06 34.41
CA TYR A 754 19.10 0.65 34.36
C TYR A 754 19.67 0.64 32.94
N ASP A 755 19.78 -0.54 32.32
CA ASP A 755 20.25 -0.66 30.93
C ASP A 755 19.38 0.19 29.99
N PHE A 756 18.05 0.06 30.08
CA PHE A 756 17.13 0.80 29.21
C PHE A 756 17.23 2.32 29.38
N TYR A 757 17.38 2.81 30.61
CA TYR A 757 17.60 4.24 30.83
C TYR A 757 18.96 4.67 30.27
N HIS A 758 20.05 3.99 30.61
CA HIS A 758 21.39 4.45 30.28
C HIS A 758 21.77 4.26 28.81
N GLU A 759 21.30 3.20 28.14
CA GLU A 759 21.52 2.97 26.71
C GLU A 759 20.80 4.03 25.83
N TYR A 760 19.71 4.63 26.32
CA TYR A 760 18.99 5.71 25.65
C TYR A 760 19.43 7.12 26.08
N ALA A 761 20.52 7.26 26.83
CA ALA A 761 21.03 8.56 27.28
C ALA A 761 21.40 9.48 26.11
N GLU A 762 22.02 8.94 25.06
CA GLU A 762 22.36 9.70 23.84
C GLU A 762 21.10 10.22 23.14
N PHE A 763 20.08 9.38 22.97
CA PHE A 763 18.79 9.75 22.39
C PHE A 763 18.15 10.92 23.16
N ARG A 764 18.09 10.83 24.49
CA ARG A 764 17.51 11.90 25.34
C ARG A 764 18.32 13.19 25.24
N SER A 765 19.65 13.11 25.27
CA SER A 765 20.52 14.29 25.15
C SER A 765 20.33 14.97 23.80
N GLN A 766 20.45 14.24 22.70
CA GLN A 766 20.31 14.77 21.35
C GLN A 766 18.92 15.37 21.09
N TYR A 767 17.86 14.72 21.59
CA TYR A 767 16.51 15.27 21.50
C TYR A 767 16.39 16.59 22.27
N LYS A 768 16.92 16.67 23.49
CA LYS A 768 16.93 17.89 24.29
C LYS A 768 17.74 19.01 23.64
N ASP A 769 18.91 18.68 23.09
CA ASP A 769 19.78 19.64 22.41
C ASP A 769 19.11 20.21 21.15
N LYS A 770 18.40 19.36 20.38
CA LYS A 770 17.70 19.78 19.15
C LYS A 770 16.38 20.53 19.42
N PHE A 771 15.60 20.12 20.41
CA PHE A 771 14.22 20.60 20.61
C PHE A 771 13.98 21.36 21.92
N GLY A 772 14.99 21.51 22.79
CA GLY A 772 14.89 22.24 24.06
C GLY A 772 14.04 21.56 25.15
N ARG A 773 13.67 20.29 24.97
CA ARG A 773 12.81 19.52 25.91
C ARG A 773 13.15 18.04 25.86
N GLN A 774 12.76 17.28 26.88
CA GLN A 774 12.91 15.81 26.86
C GLN A 774 11.94 15.16 25.83
N PRO A 775 12.31 14.00 25.25
CA PRO A 775 11.42 13.28 24.36
C PRO A 775 10.18 12.78 25.10
N TYR A 776 9.04 12.73 24.40
CA TYR A 776 7.87 12.03 24.92
C TYR A 776 8.11 10.52 24.85
N VAL A 777 7.71 9.83 25.92
CA VAL A 777 7.60 8.37 26.00
C VAL A 777 6.31 8.02 26.74
N GLU A 778 5.73 6.86 26.41
CA GLU A 778 4.51 6.31 27.00
C GLU A 778 4.65 6.01 28.51
N ALA A 779 3.56 5.65 29.18
CA ALA A 779 3.58 5.43 30.62
C ALA A 779 4.52 4.28 31.02
N THR A 780 4.50 3.15 30.31
CA THR A 780 5.37 2.00 30.60
C THR A 780 6.86 2.31 30.41
N PRO A 781 7.34 2.84 29.26
CA PRO A 781 8.75 3.18 29.11
C PRO A 781 9.19 4.30 30.06
N ARG A 782 8.32 5.28 30.35
CA ARG A 782 8.61 6.35 31.33
C ARG A 782 8.79 5.81 32.74
N PHE A 783 7.94 4.88 33.15
CA PHE A 783 8.04 4.22 34.46
C PHE A 783 9.36 3.44 34.57
N ARG A 784 9.70 2.66 33.54
CA ARG A 784 10.97 1.91 33.46
C ARG A 784 12.18 2.83 33.50
N TRP A 785 12.16 3.94 32.76
CA TRP A 785 13.20 4.97 32.82
C TRP A 785 13.31 5.64 34.18
N GLY A 786 12.21 5.88 34.88
CA GLY A 786 12.23 6.45 36.23
C GLY A 786 12.91 5.53 37.25
N ILE A 787 12.71 4.22 37.13
CA ILE A 787 13.45 3.23 37.93
C ILE A 787 14.93 3.25 37.56
N GLY A 788 15.24 3.17 36.26
CA GLY A 788 16.62 3.16 35.77
C GLY A 788 17.41 4.42 36.14
N GLU A 789 16.77 5.59 36.16
CA GLU A 789 17.38 6.86 36.60
C GLU A 789 17.70 6.87 38.10
N GLY A 790 16.83 6.26 38.91
CA GLY A 790 17.02 6.18 40.36
C GLY A 790 18.03 5.11 40.82
N GLU A 791 18.38 4.19 39.93
CA GLU A 791 19.27 3.07 40.19
C GLU A 791 20.74 3.51 40.10
N SER A 792 21.52 3.33 41.17
CA SER A 792 22.93 3.71 41.16
C SER A 792 23.78 2.69 40.39
N ALA A 793 24.89 3.12 39.78
CA ALA A 793 25.81 2.18 39.12
C ALA A 793 26.36 1.10 40.07
N GLN A 794 26.43 1.40 41.38
CA GLN A 794 26.82 0.44 42.41
C GLN A 794 25.73 -0.61 42.64
N ASP A 795 24.48 -0.19 42.79
CA ASP A 795 23.35 -1.09 43.01
C ASP A 795 23.06 -1.95 41.78
N TYR A 796 23.15 -1.36 40.58
CA TYR A 796 23.19 -2.09 39.32
C TYR A 796 24.28 -3.17 39.31
N GLY A 797 25.51 -2.82 39.72
CA GLY A 797 26.61 -3.79 39.85
C GLY A 797 26.29 -4.93 40.82
N HIS A 798 25.65 -4.64 41.95
CA HIS A 798 25.19 -5.65 42.91
C HIS A 798 24.08 -6.55 42.34
N HIS A 799 23.12 -5.98 41.60
CA HIS A 799 22.06 -6.75 40.94
C HIS A 799 22.61 -7.66 39.86
N ARG A 800 23.54 -7.17 39.03
CA ARG A 800 24.25 -7.97 38.03
C ARG A 800 25.03 -9.12 38.66
N ALA A 801 25.71 -8.89 39.79
CA ALA A 801 26.39 -9.95 40.52
C ALA A 801 25.42 -11.01 41.06
N ARG A 802 24.25 -10.62 41.58
CA ARG A 802 23.19 -11.56 42.02
C ARG A 802 22.66 -12.39 40.85
N ILE A 803 22.39 -11.76 39.70
CA ILE A 803 21.95 -12.46 38.49
C ILE A 803 23.00 -13.49 38.06
N GLU A 804 24.29 -13.15 38.12
CA GLU A 804 25.36 -14.09 37.76
C GLU A 804 25.48 -15.27 38.72
N VAL A 805 25.33 -15.03 40.03
CA VAL A 805 25.25 -16.12 41.02
C VAL A 805 24.06 -17.04 40.74
N PHE A 806 22.89 -16.48 40.42
CA PHE A 806 21.72 -17.26 40.04
C PHE A 806 21.94 -18.07 38.75
N ARG A 807 22.57 -17.47 37.72
CA ARG A 807 22.94 -18.17 36.48
C ARG A 807 23.84 -19.37 36.75
N GLN A 808 24.89 -19.17 37.54
CA GLN A 808 25.81 -20.24 37.90
C GLN A 808 25.09 -21.34 38.67
N TRP A 809 24.31 -20.98 39.69
CA TRP A 809 23.52 -21.92 40.46
C TRP A 809 22.56 -22.73 39.59
N PHE A 810 21.83 -22.07 38.68
CA PHE A 810 20.88 -22.72 37.79
C PHE A 810 21.59 -23.71 36.86
N ASN A 811 22.73 -23.33 36.29
CA ASN A 811 23.55 -24.20 35.46
C ASN A 811 24.10 -25.40 36.25
N GLU A 812 24.51 -25.22 37.51
CA GLU A 812 25.08 -26.30 38.32
C GLU A 812 24.02 -27.25 38.91
N THR A 813 22.84 -26.72 39.26
CA THR A 813 21.82 -27.46 40.02
C THR A 813 20.67 -27.94 39.16
N ILE A 814 20.19 -27.10 38.23
CA ILE A 814 18.99 -27.36 37.43
C ILE A 814 19.37 -27.93 36.06
N MET A 815 20.31 -27.30 35.36
CA MET A 815 20.80 -27.72 34.05
C MET A 815 22.28 -28.16 34.04
N PRO A 816 22.73 -29.08 34.93
CA PRO A 816 24.12 -29.53 34.92
C PRO A 816 24.45 -30.27 33.63
N VAL A 817 25.66 -30.02 33.12
CA VAL A 817 26.24 -30.78 32.00
C VAL A 817 26.65 -32.16 32.52
N VAL A 818 25.86 -33.19 32.23
CA VAL A 818 26.15 -34.60 32.59
C VAL A 818 26.35 -35.42 31.33
N GLY A 819 27.60 -35.54 30.86
CA GLY A 819 27.96 -36.21 29.60
C GLY A 819 27.48 -35.47 28.34
N ASP A 820 27.50 -36.12 27.17
CA ASP A 820 27.17 -35.50 25.85
C ASP A 820 25.66 -35.29 25.59
N SER A 821 24.85 -35.00 26.60
CA SER A 821 23.42 -34.72 26.42
C SER A 821 22.86 -33.94 27.60
N GLU A 822 22.63 -32.65 27.37
CA GLU A 822 22.34 -31.61 28.35
C GLU A 822 20.82 -31.48 28.58
N THR A 823 20.39 -31.23 29.83
CA THR A 823 18.97 -31.19 30.28
C THR A 823 18.12 -30.16 29.52
N ILE A 824 16.85 -30.47 29.25
CA ILE A 824 15.84 -29.45 28.87
C ILE A 824 14.88 -29.17 30.01
N VAL A 825 14.37 -27.94 30.05
CA VAL A 825 13.39 -27.50 31.04
C VAL A 825 12.11 -27.07 30.33
N ILE A 826 11.00 -27.71 30.65
CA ILE A 826 9.66 -27.30 30.24
C ILE A 826 9.23 -26.17 31.17
N VAL A 827 8.96 -25.03 30.56
CA VAL A 827 8.41 -23.85 31.20
C VAL A 827 6.98 -23.73 30.69
N PRO A 828 5.96 -24.10 31.46
CA PRO A 828 4.57 -23.89 31.05
C PRO A 828 4.35 -22.44 30.65
N PHE A 829 3.78 -22.22 29.45
CA PHE A 829 3.71 -20.90 28.82
C PHE A 829 2.45 -20.74 27.98
N GLY A 830 1.32 -21.13 28.59
CA GLY A 830 -0.01 -21.06 28.00
C GLY A 830 -0.54 -19.64 27.79
N PRO A 831 -1.74 -19.51 27.20
CA PRO A 831 -2.41 -18.23 27.09
C PRO A 831 -2.67 -17.63 28.47
N PRO A 832 -2.80 -16.29 28.60
CA PRO A 832 -3.13 -15.70 29.88
C PRO A 832 -4.49 -16.23 30.36
N ALA A 833 -4.63 -16.40 31.68
CA ALA A 833 -5.86 -16.93 32.29
C ALA A 833 -7.09 -16.11 31.88
N THR A 834 -6.94 -14.79 31.82
CA THR A 834 -7.96 -13.87 31.34
C THR A 834 -7.64 -13.39 29.93
N VAL A 835 -8.62 -13.45 29.02
CA VAL A 835 -8.49 -12.82 27.71
C VAL A 835 -8.45 -11.31 27.88
N GLN A 836 -7.42 -10.69 27.31
CA GLN A 836 -7.27 -9.24 27.26
C GLN A 836 -7.72 -8.77 25.88
N TYR A 837 -8.59 -7.78 25.85
CA TYR A 837 -9.06 -7.17 24.61
C TYR A 837 -8.29 -5.89 24.33
N ARG A 838 -8.25 -5.53 23.05
CA ARG A 838 -7.59 -4.32 22.56
C ARG A 838 -8.13 -3.03 23.16
N ASP A 839 -9.42 -3.00 23.47
CA ASP A 839 -10.13 -1.85 24.07
C ASP A 839 -10.10 -1.86 25.60
N ASP A 840 -9.47 -2.86 26.23
CA ASP A 840 -9.18 -2.79 27.66
C ASP A 840 -8.07 -1.76 27.92
N LEU A 841 -8.22 -0.98 28.99
CA LEU A 841 -7.16 -0.07 29.42
C LEU A 841 -5.91 -0.88 29.77
N PRO A 842 -4.72 -0.49 29.26
CA PRO A 842 -3.47 -1.10 29.70
C PRO A 842 -3.35 -1.02 31.23
N PRO A 843 -2.92 -2.10 31.90
CA PRO A 843 -2.71 -2.05 33.34
C PRO A 843 -1.65 -0.98 33.67
N PRO A 844 -1.77 -0.28 34.81
CA PRO A 844 -0.75 0.67 35.24
C PRO A 844 0.63 0.01 35.26
N PRO A 845 1.69 0.70 34.79
CA PRO A 845 3.05 0.19 34.86
C PRO A 845 3.41 -0.18 36.31
N SER A 846 4.00 -1.36 36.48
CA SER A 846 4.34 -1.90 37.80
C SER A 846 5.71 -2.59 37.78
N VAL A 847 6.29 -2.75 38.98
CA VAL A 847 7.54 -3.47 39.16
C VAL A 847 7.31 -4.95 38.90
N ILE A 848 8.13 -5.53 38.02
CA ILE A 848 8.15 -6.98 37.82
C ILE A 848 9.07 -7.58 38.88
N ASN A 849 8.48 -8.26 39.87
CA ASN A 849 9.22 -8.89 40.96
C ASN A 849 9.57 -10.34 40.63
N GLY A 850 10.81 -10.74 40.93
CA GLY A 850 11.23 -12.14 40.95
C GLY A 850 11.45 -12.76 39.57
N LEU A 851 11.18 -14.06 39.47
CA LEU A 851 11.46 -14.91 38.31
C LEU A 851 10.16 -15.38 37.66
N GLY A 852 9.48 -14.51 36.93
CA GLY A 852 8.38 -14.92 36.04
C GLY A 852 8.88 -15.79 34.86
N PRO A 853 7.98 -16.53 34.19
CA PRO A 853 8.37 -17.37 33.05
C PRO A 853 8.95 -16.56 31.88
N GLU A 854 8.57 -15.30 31.72
CA GLU A 854 9.09 -14.36 30.73
C GLU A 854 10.53 -13.93 31.05
N ALA A 855 10.88 -13.81 32.33
CA ALA A 855 12.18 -13.31 32.78
C ALA A 855 13.27 -14.39 32.79
N LEU A 856 12.89 -15.67 32.91
CA LEU A 856 13.85 -16.76 33.12
C LEU A 856 14.86 -16.91 31.96
N ALA A 857 14.39 -17.01 30.72
CA ALA A 857 15.28 -17.20 29.56
C ALA A 857 16.22 -16.01 29.28
N PRO A 858 15.75 -14.74 29.32
CA PRO A 858 16.62 -13.57 29.17
C PRO A 858 17.64 -13.47 30.27
N LEU A 859 17.23 -13.72 31.52
CA LEU A 859 18.14 -13.73 32.65
C LEU A 859 19.22 -14.76 32.45
N LEU A 860 18.91 -15.97 32.00
CA LEU A 860 19.91 -17.03 31.82
C LEU A 860 20.69 -16.92 30.48
N GLY A 861 20.23 -16.10 29.55
CA GLY A 861 20.80 -16.01 28.20
C GLY A 861 20.58 -17.27 27.36
N LEU A 862 19.52 -18.02 27.66
CA LEU A 862 19.22 -19.35 27.10
C LEU A 862 18.21 -19.29 25.95
N PRO A 863 18.25 -20.28 25.02
CA PRO A 863 17.27 -20.40 23.96
C PRO A 863 15.94 -20.91 24.52
N HIS A 864 14.84 -20.33 24.06
CA HIS A 864 13.50 -20.62 24.57
C HIS A 864 12.51 -20.71 23.41
N LEU A 865 11.97 -21.91 23.21
CA LEU A 865 11.07 -22.25 22.12
C LEU A 865 9.63 -22.34 22.63
N VAL A 866 8.74 -21.49 22.11
CA VAL A 866 7.29 -21.57 22.33
C VAL A 866 6.67 -22.42 21.23
N VAL A 867 5.83 -23.37 21.63
CA VAL A 867 5.30 -24.43 20.79
C VAL A 867 3.78 -24.44 20.88
N PRO A 868 3.05 -23.89 19.90
CA PRO A 868 1.61 -24.12 19.79
C PRO A 868 1.34 -25.57 19.38
N PHE A 869 0.39 -26.22 20.05
CA PHE A 869 0.01 -27.61 19.74
C PHE A 869 -1.46 -27.94 19.98
N ALA A 870 -2.22 -27.02 20.58
CA ALA A 870 -3.62 -27.21 20.92
C ALA A 870 -4.38 -25.87 20.87
N GLN A 871 -5.67 -25.91 21.18
CA GLN A 871 -6.51 -24.74 21.37
C GLN A 871 -7.42 -24.94 22.59
N THR A 872 -7.80 -23.83 23.22
CA THR A 872 -8.75 -23.79 24.34
C THR A 872 -9.94 -22.93 23.96
N ARG A 873 -11.11 -23.21 24.53
CA ARG A 873 -12.28 -22.37 24.35
C ARG A 873 -12.31 -21.24 25.35
N TYR A 874 -12.78 -20.08 24.91
CA TYR A 874 -13.12 -18.97 25.78
C TYR A 874 -14.42 -18.34 25.28
N TYR A 875 -15.21 -17.79 26.19
CA TYR A 875 -16.36 -16.99 25.80
C TYR A 875 -15.89 -15.59 25.35
N SER A 876 -16.18 -15.23 24.11
CA SER A 876 -15.87 -13.91 23.57
C SER A 876 -16.97 -12.91 23.88
N ARG A 877 -16.60 -11.77 24.48
CA ARG A 877 -17.53 -10.66 24.69
C ARG A 877 -17.88 -9.92 23.39
N VAL A 878 -17.08 -10.14 22.34
CA VAL A 878 -17.21 -9.43 21.06
C VAL A 878 -18.17 -10.17 20.14
N THR A 879 -18.07 -11.50 20.08
CA THR A 879 -18.96 -12.33 19.25
C THR A 879 -20.17 -12.87 19.99
N ASP A 880 -20.21 -12.73 21.33
CA ASP A 880 -21.25 -13.28 22.21
C ASP A 880 -21.37 -14.82 22.10
N GLN A 881 -20.24 -15.48 21.81
CA GLN A 881 -20.15 -16.92 21.59
C GLN A 881 -18.82 -17.48 22.10
N ASP A 882 -18.74 -18.80 22.25
CA ASP A 882 -17.47 -19.49 22.51
C ASP A 882 -16.59 -19.45 21.26
N GLU A 883 -15.35 -19.00 21.44
CA GLU A 883 -14.31 -18.91 20.42
C GLU A 883 -13.11 -19.78 20.81
N ASP A 884 -12.34 -20.20 19.81
CA ASP A 884 -11.10 -20.95 20.03
C ASP A 884 -9.90 -19.99 20.09
N ARG A 885 -9.02 -20.18 21.09
CA ARG A 885 -7.73 -19.50 21.20
C ARG A 885 -6.59 -20.52 21.24
N PRO A 886 -5.42 -20.21 20.65
CA PRO A 886 -4.29 -21.14 20.67
C PRO A 886 -3.81 -21.43 22.09
N PHE A 887 -3.33 -22.66 22.28
CA PHE A 887 -2.64 -23.08 23.48
C PHE A 887 -1.22 -23.54 23.14
N SER A 888 -0.27 -23.04 23.92
CA SER A 888 1.16 -23.28 23.73
C SER A 888 1.79 -23.76 25.04
N SER A 889 2.84 -24.57 24.90
CA SER A 889 3.80 -24.82 25.97
C SER A 889 5.17 -24.35 25.49
N SER A 890 6.20 -24.45 26.32
CA SER A 890 7.52 -24.01 25.91
C SER A 890 8.67 -24.81 26.52
N ILE A 891 9.80 -24.80 25.82
CA ILE A 891 11.01 -25.52 26.20
C ILE A 891 12.18 -24.54 26.25
N LEU A 892 12.85 -24.51 27.39
CA LEU A 892 14.13 -23.88 27.61
C LEU A 892 15.23 -24.93 27.42
N GLY A 893 16.25 -24.60 26.65
CA GLY A 893 17.41 -25.46 26.45
C GLY A 893 18.69 -24.87 27.04
N PRO A 894 19.77 -25.65 27.09
CA PRO A 894 21.10 -25.16 27.44
C PRO A 894 21.62 -24.19 26.37
N HIS A 895 22.62 -23.37 26.71
CA HIS A 895 23.17 -22.38 25.78
C HIS A 895 23.67 -23.07 24.49
N GLY A 896 23.31 -22.49 23.34
CA GLY A 896 23.64 -23.03 22.03
C GLY A 896 22.89 -24.33 21.72
N SER A 897 21.69 -24.55 22.24
CA SER A 897 20.83 -25.70 21.87
C SER A 897 19.65 -25.32 20.97
N ASP A 898 19.66 -24.09 20.45
CA ASP A 898 18.62 -23.46 19.62
C ASP A 898 18.04 -24.40 18.56
N VAL A 899 18.93 -24.99 17.74
CA VAL A 899 18.57 -25.90 16.64
C VAL A 899 18.13 -27.26 17.17
N MET A 900 18.76 -27.76 18.24
CA MET A 900 18.43 -29.03 18.88
C MET A 900 17.00 -29.02 19.43
N LEU A 901 16.57 -27.94 20.08
CA LEU A 901 15.20 -27.81 20.59
C LEU A 901 14.17 -27.95 19.47
N LEU A 902 14.39 -27.27 18.34
CA LEU A 902 13.52 -27.36 17.17
C LEU A 902 13.52 -28.77 16.56
N GLN A 903 14.69 -29.42 16.46
CA GLN A 903 14.79 -30.81 16.00
C GLN A 903 14.04 -31.78 16.91
N LEU A 904 14.19 -31.62 18.22
CA LEU A 904 13.55 -32.45 19.24
C LEU A 904 12.04 -32.36 19.14
N VAL A 905 11.47 -31.16 19.17
CA VAL A 905 10.01 -30.97 19.09
C VAL A 905 9.48 -31.51 17.77
N LYS A 906 10.17 -31.23 16.66
CA LYS A 906 9.76 -31.74 15.35
C LYS A 906 9.72 -33.27 15.34
N ALA A 907 10.77 -33.92 15.80
CA ALA A 907 10.86 -35.38 15.80
C ALA A 907 9.82 -36.01 16.75
N ALA A 908 9.58 -35.39 17.91
CA ALA A 908 8.54 -35.83 18.84
C ALA A 908 7.14 -35.68 18.25
N PHE A 909 6.85 -34.58 17.56
CA PHE A 909 5.56 -34.34 16.90
C PHE A 909 5.36 -35.31 15.72
N ASP A 910 6.38 -35.50 14.88
CA ASP A 910 6.34 -36.47 13.79
C ASP A 910 6.06 -37.89 14.31
N ARG A 911 6.69 -38.28 15.43
CA ARG A 911 6.48 -39.58 16.08
C ARG A 911 5.06 -39.70 16.66
N ALA A 912 4.53 -38.64 17.26
CA ALA A 912 3.18 -38.59 17.82
C ALA A 912 2.10 -38.40 16.74
N LYS A 913 2.47 -38.09 15.49
CA LYS A 913 1.59 -37.64 14.42
C LYS A 913 0.81 -36.37 14.79
N TRP A 914 1.46 -35.49 15.57
CA TRP A 914 0.95 -34.17 15.89
C TRP A 914 1.26 -33.20 14.76
N ARG A 915 0.42 -32.18 14.62
CA ARG A 915 0.58 -31.15 13.60
C ARG A 915 1.79 -30.27 13.95
N SER A 916 2.66 -30.02 12.97
CA SER A 916 3.87 -29.19 13.09
C SER A 916 3.73 -27.83 12.37
N TRP A 917 2.49 -27.43 12.08
CA TRP A 917 2.15 -26.16 11.43
C TRP A 917 0.81 -25.62 11.93
N VAL A 918 0.64 -24.30 11.91
CA VAL A 918 -0.60 -23.61 12.28
C VAL A 918 -1.20 -22.85 11.10
N GLY A 919 -2.52 -22.69 11.10
CA GLY A 919 -3.24 -21.92 10.08
C GLY A 919 -3.04 -20.41 10.24
N PRO A 920 -3.19 -19.65 9.14
CA PRO A 920 -3.32 -18.19 9.18
C PRO A 920 -4.73 -17.76 9.63
N GLY A 921 -4.88 -16.49 10.02
CA GLY A 921 -6.18 -15.89 10.34
C GLY A 921 -6.78 -16.36 11.66
N ARG A 922 -8.11 -16.48 11.72
CA ARG A 922 -8.90 -16.80 12.93
C ARG A 922 -8.42 -18.03 13.69
N LEU A 923 -8.10 -19.10 12.98
CA LEU A 923 -7.88 -20.42 13.57
C LEU A 923 -6.41 -20.85 13.42
N ALA A 924 -5.73 -21.02 14.55
CA ALA A 924 -4.39 -21.62 14.57
C ALA A 924 -4.45 -23.12 14.24
N PHE A 925 -5.51 -23.81 14.68
CA PHE A 925 -5.78 -25.21 14.38
C PHE A 925 -7.18 -25.34 13.79
N PRO A 926 -7.46 -26.36 12.94
CA PRO A 926 -8.80 -26.60 12.43
C PRO A 926 -9.82 -26.72 13.56
N GLN A 927 -11.06 -26.32 13.29
CA GLN A 927 -12.14 -26.45 14.26
C GLN A 927 -12.28 -27.92 14.72
N GLY A 928 -12.32 -28.13 16.04
CA GLY A 928 -12.39 -29.46 16.63
C GLY A 928 -11.09 -30.27 16.61
N TYR A 929 -9.95 -29.64 16.26
CA TYR A 929 -8.65 -30.29 16.43
C TYR A 929 -8.33 -30.49 17.92
N GLU A 930 -8.08 -31.74 18.30
CA GLU A 930 -7.59 -32.13 19.62
C GLU A 930 -6.32 -32.99 19.46
N PRO A 931 -5.23 -32.67 20.17
CA PRO A 931 -4.03 -33.50 20.12
C PRO A 931 -4.26 -34.83 20.87
N GLU A 932 -4.12 -35.96 20.18
CA GLU A 932 -4.27 -37.29 20.79
C GLU A 932 -2.92 -37.93 21.13
N LEU A 933 -2.82 -38.55 22.31
CA LEU A 933 -1.74 -39.49 22.64
C LEU A 933 -2.05 -40.86 22.03
N LYS A 934 -1.67 -41.08 20.76
CA LYS A 934 -1.90 -42.39 20.13
C LYS A 934 -1.11 -43.51 20.83
N ARG A 935 -1.83 -44.56 21.25
CA ARG A 935 -1.27 -45.85 21.66
C ARG A 935 -0.71 -46.58 20.44
N THR A 936 0.50 -46.24 20.05
CA THR A 936 1.34 -47.08 19.16
C THR A 936 2.65 -47.37 19.84
#